data_AF-A0AA52AVJ5-F1
#
_entry.id   AF-A0AA52AVJ5-F1
#
_cell.length_a   1.000
_cell.length_b   1.000
_cell.length_c   1.000
_cell.angle_alpha   90.00
_cell.angle_beta   90.00
_cell.angle_gamma   90.00
#
_symmetry.space_group_name_H-M   'P 1'
#
loop_
_entity.id
_entity.type
_entity.pdbx_description
1 polymer ?
#
loop_
_entity_poly.entity_id
_entity_poly.type
_entity_poly.pdbx_seq_one_letter_code
_entity_poly.pdbx_strand_id
1 'polypeptide(L)'
;MKGNTGRRRTTLLVALALIAGLGATVPAQADDPAYPFRDPNLPVNQRVDDLLSRLTLDEKISLLHQYEPAIPRLGIQSFRTGTEALHGVAWLGKATVFPQAIGLASTWDPALIRQVGSAVGDEARGFQQQRPAGWGLNLWAPVANLLRDPRWGRNEEGYSEDPYLTGSISTAYGKGLTGGDPDHLKTAPTIKHFLANNNEYHRDTTSSELRPRVLKEYDEQAFKPAIEADAATGVMSSYNLVNGRPNTVNPAMDDTVRTWTSQDLLNVTDAAAPGNLVGSQKYYGTQTEADAAALKAGIDSFTENDANSGPTTTAIKSALSTGLLKESDVDEAARHVLSIRVRLGEFDPGGGKYGSIDASVIDSPAHRKLAREAATEAAVLLKNDGGALPLKKSGSAAVVGPLADTLYTDWYSGTLPYAVTPKDGIAAKLGTAVASSEGVDRIALKNTATGKYVTAGTGDSGAALKETADTGTASQFDAFDWGSGIVTLRSAANGKYVGYNWSNFVNNQTQPNGWFVQQQFKLERQDDGSYLLRYAGYETGESWWSNPVYLGPTGDDGTLGLVGKDKAAHYTKDVVRDGAAEAVAAVKGKDTAVVVIGSMPAINGREAHDRTDMGLAPSQEALVKAVRAANPKTVVIVENSYPTTLGALQKEVPALLWTTHAGQETGNALADVLYGDANPAGRLTQTWYRSESDLPSILDYDIIKSDRTYQYFKGQALYPFGYGLSYTSFRYGELKRTDGGYEVAVTNTGRLAGDEVVQLYTHQRVSRDKQPLKQLKAFARVSLKPGETKTVRLKVRPSDLAHWDVTHSKWVVETGTYDVMVGASSADIRARAAWQVKGETIPSRDLSKVTRAENFDDYSGIELVDESKVSGTAVAASADGAWLKFADTRLGSGASSLTARLAGASGTVEVRLGSPTGTLVGTAHFDGTSSPYTYETVTAPLTAAAKGHRDVYLVLSGGVRLSTFSLG
;
A
#
# COMPACT_ATOMS: atom_id res chain seq x y z
N MET A 1 -4.19 24.33 15.05
CA MET A 1 -4.04 25.23 16.22
C MET A 1 -3.82 26.66 15.75
N LYS A 2 -4.59 27.64 16.24
CA LYS A 2 -4.33 29.08 16.05
C LYS A 2 -3.14 29.49 16.91
N GLY A 3 -2.25 30.28 16.33
CA GLY A 3 -0.96 30.65 16.90
C GLY A 3 -1.02 31.59 18.10
N ASN A 4 0.10 31.58 18.83
CA ASN A 4 0.57 32.75 19.53
C ASN A 4 2.07 32.93 19.24
N THR A 5 2.39 34.13 18.77
CA THR A 5 3.64 34.51 18.12
C THR A 5 4.67 34.98 19.14
N GLY A 6 5.81 34.28 19.20
CA GLY A 6 7.01 34.73 19.92
C GLY A 6 8.21 34.63 19.00
N ARG A 7 8.55 35.74 18.33
CA ARG A 7 9.75 35.88 17.47
C ARG A 7 11.01 35.47 18.23
N ARG A 8 11.70 34.42 17.77
CA ARG A 8 13.16 34.34 17.84
C ARG A 8 13.70 33.89 16.49
N ARG A 9 14.45 34.81 15.87
CA ARG A 9 15.32 34.56 14.72
C ARG A 9 16.35 33.52 15.16
N THR A 10 16.44 32.40 14.46
CA THR A 10 17.66 31.59 14.49
C THR A 10 17.86 30.91 13.15
N THR A 11 18.92 31.35 12.49
CA THR A 11 19.55 30.84 11.28
C THR A 11 19.77 29.32 11.40
N LEU A 12 19.18 28.51 10.51
CA LEU A 12 19.55 27.10 10.37
C LEU A 12 20.85 27.04 9.57
N LEU A 13 21.98 27.11 10.27
CA LEU A 13 23.27 26.69 9.78
C LEU A 13 23.46 25.23 10.19
N VAL A 14 23.70 24.38 9.18
CA VAL A 14 24.31 23.07 9.34
C VAL A 14 25.61 23.23 10.12
N ALA A 15 25.72 22.56 11.26
CA ALA A 15 26.99 22.33 11.93
C ALA A 15 27.10 20.84 12.26
N LEU A 16 27.94 20.16 11.49
CA LEU A 16 28.68 18.99 11.96
C LEU A 16 29.38 19.32 13.28
N ALA A 17 29.48 18.30 14.13
CA ALA A 17 30.37 18.15 15.29
C ALA A 17 29.97 18.79 16.63
N LEU A 18 29.55 17.92 17.54
CA LEU A 18 30.20 17.79 18.85
C LEU A 18 30.29 16.30 19.23
N ILE A 19 31.25 15.63 18.60
CA ILE A 19 32.01 14.56 19.25
C ILE A 19 33.03 15.26 20.13
N ALA A 20 32.87 15.15 21.45
CA ALA A 20 33.91 15.10 22.48
C ALA A 20 33.33 15.57 23.81
N GLY A 21 33.37 14.71 24.84
CA GLY A 21 33.36 15.18 26.21
C GLY A 21 32.16 14.84 27.07
N LEU A 22 31.65 13.61 27.02
CA LEU A 22 31.29 12.89 28.24
C LEU A 22 31.83 11.48 28.08
N GLY A 23 33.08 11.30 28.53
CA GLY A 23 33.51 9.99 28.99
C GLY A 23 32.63 9.64 30.17
N ALA A 24 31.44 9.10 29.89
CA ALA A 24 30.75 8.26 30.83
C ALA A 24 31.65 7.05 30.96
N THR A 25 32.42 7.04 32.05
CA THR A 25 32.94 5.81 32.62
C THR A 25 31.80 4.81 32.58
N VAL A 26 31.91 3.83 31.69
CA VAL A 26 31.12 2.61 31.74
C VAL A 26 31.27 2.14 33.19
N PRO A 27 30.22 2.13 34.03
CA PRO A 27 30.27 1.26 35.18
C PRO A 27 30.28 -0.13 34.55
N ALA A 28 31.48 -0.70 34.46
CA ALA A 28 31.62 -2.10 34.21
C ALA A 28 30.81 -2.83 35.28
N GLN A 29 30.01 -3.78 34.81
CA GLN A 29 29.53 -4.94 35.55
C GLN A 29 28.26 -4.76 36.40
N ALA A 30 27.14 -5.16 35.80
CA ALA A 30 26.31 -6.20 36.37
C ALA A 30 26.02 -7.26 35.28
N ASP A 31 27.09 -7.84 34.74
CA ASP A 31 27.04 -9.22 34.25
C ASP A 31 26.84 -10.10 35.50
N ASP A 32 25.61 -10.16 36.00
CA ASP A 32 25.22 -11.25 36.88
C ASP A 32 24.65 -12.37 36.00
N PRO A 33 25.42 -13.42 35.67
CA PRO A 33 24.93 -14.58 34.93
C PRO A 33 23.83 -15.37 35.67
N ALA A 34 23.35 -14.92 36.84
CA ALA A 34 22.33 -15.61 37.62
C ALA A 34 20.86 -15.28 37.29
N TYR A 35 20.55 -14.35 36.37
CA TYR A 35 19.15 -14.05 36.03
C TYR A 35 18.57 -15.04 35.00
N PRO A 36 17.43 -15.70 35.29
CA PRO A 36 16.77 -16.61 34.35
C PRO A 36 16.51 -15.99 32.97
N PHE A 37 16.11 -14.71 32.88
CA PHE A 37 15.87 -14.08 31.58
C PHE A 37 17.09 -14.01 30.64
N ARG A 38 18.31 -14.21 31.16
CA ARG A 38 19.57 -14.24 30.39
C ARG A 38 20.02 -15.64 30.01
N ASP A 39 19.34 -16.69 30.46
CA ASP A 39 19.64 -18.08 30.07
C ASP A 39 18.93 -18.42 28.74
N PRO A 40 19.64 -18.52 27.61
CA PRO A 40 19.04 -18.84 26.32
C PRO A 40 18.49 -20.27 26.24
N ASN A 41 18.74 -21.12 27.24
CA ASN A 41 18.21 -22.49 27.29
C ASN A 41 16.80 -22.56 27.92
N LEU A 42 16.32 -21.46 28.52
CA LEU A 42 14.96 -21.41 29.06
C LEU A 42 13.95 -21.03 27.99
N PRO A 43 12.70 -21.57 28.06
CA PRO A 43 11.61 -21.14 27.19
C PRO A 43 11.39 -19.62 27.22
N VAL A 44 11.06 -19.03 26.07
CA VAL A 44 10.86 -17.57 25.91
C VAL A 44 9.91 -17.02 26.97
N ASN A 45 8.77 -17.67 27.20
CA ASN A 45 7.79 -17.22 28.18
C ASN A 45 8.34 -17.18 29.62
N GLN A 46 9.17 -18.15 30.02
CA GLN A 46 9.80 -18.14 31.35
C GLN A 46 10.79 -16.97 31.49
N ARG A 47 11.52 -16.66 30.43
CA ARG A 47 12.45 -15.52 30.39
C ARG A 47 11.69 -14.19 30.48
N VAL A 48 10.58 -14.07 29.75
CA VAL A 48 9.71 -12.89 29.76
C VAL A 48 9.05 -12.72 31.13
N ASP A 49 8.53 -13.79 31.74
CA ASP A 49 7.91 -13.76 33.07
C ASP A 49 8.90 -13.27 34.14
N ASP A 50 10.12 -13.83 34.14
CA ASP A 50 11.18 -13.40 35.06
C ASP A 50 11.54 -11.93 34.84
N LEU A 51 11.72 -11.49 33.58
CA LEU A 51 12.06 -10.12 33.27
C LEU A 51 10.95 -9.13 33.67
N LEU A 52 9.69 -9.44 33.36
CA LEU A 52 8.54 -8.62 33.68
C LEU A 52 8.37 -8.46 35.20
N SER A 53 8.55 -9.55 35.97
CA SER A 53 8.45 -9.54 37.43
C SER A 53 9.49 -8.63 38.12
N ARG A 54 10.60 -8.35 37.43
CA ARG A 54 11.70 -7.53 37.93
C ARG A 54 11.50 -6.05 37.66
N LEU A 55 10.65 -5.67 36.72
CA LEU A 55 10.39 -4.27 36.33
C LEU A 55 9.50 -3.56 37.35
N THR A 56 9.84 -2.31 37.66
CA THR A 56 8.91 -1.41 38.35
C THR A 56 7.81 -0.99 37.39
N LEU A 57 6.66 -0.55 37.92
CA LEU A 57 5.56 -0.04 37.09
C LEU A 57 6.00 1.09 36.15
N ASP A 58 6.82 2.02 36.63
CA ASP A 58 7.32 3.13 35.83
C ASP A 58 8.20 2.67 34.66
N GLU A 59 9.00 1.62 34.86
CA GLU A 59 9.80 1.02 33.79
C GLU A 59 8.90 0.29 32.79
N LYS A 60 7.87 -0.45 33.24
CA LYS A 60 6.91 -1.10 32.33
C LYS A 60 6.20 -0.07 31.45
N ILE A 61 5.73 1.04 32.04
CA ILE A 61 5.09 2.15 31.30
C ILE A 61 6.06 2.77 30.28
N SER A 62 7.36 2.86 30.60
CA SER A 62 8.35 3.43 29.69
C SER A 62 8.60 2.61 28.43
N LEU A 63 8.20 1.33 28.42
CA LEU A 63 8.31 0.44 27.25
C LEU A 63 7.17 0.62 26.24
N LEU A 64 6.11 1.35 26.58
CA LEU A 64 4.93 1.48 25.73
C LEU A 64 5.06 2.57 24.66
N HIS A 65 6.19 3.26 24.56
CA HIS A 65 6.41 4.31 23.57
C HIS A 65 7.42 3.87 22.53
N GLN A 66 7.27 4.31 21.28
CA GLN A 66 8.12 3.89 20.17
C GLN A 66 9.64 4.08 20.38
N TYR A 67 10.04 5.01 21.24
CA TYR A 67 11.40 5.14 21.76
C TYR A 67 11.41 4.73 23.23
N GLU A 68 11.93 3.54 23.50
CA GLU A 68 12.05 2.94 24.82
C GLU A 68 13.40 3.30 25.43
N PRO A 69 13.45 3.87 26.65
CA PRO A 69 14.71 4.17 27.31
C PRO A 69 15.43 2.89 27.74
N ALA A 70 16.75 2.97 27.89
CA ALA A 70 17.50 1.90 28.54
C ALA A 70 17.10 1.77 30.02
N ILE A 71 17.20 0.55 30.57
CA ILE A 71 17.00 0.29 32.01
C ILE A 71 18.32 -0.28 32.56
N PRO A 72 19.25 0.60 33.01
CA PRO A 72 20.62 0.19 33.34
C PRO A 72 20.71 -0.85 34.46
N ARG A 73 19.82 -0.82 35.45
CA ARG A 73 19.87 -1.74 36.60
C ARG A 73 19.66 -3.21 36.21
N LEU A 74 18.98 -3.46 35.09
CA LEU A 74 18.75 -4.80 34.53
C LEU A 74 19.61 -5.08 33.29
N GLY A 75 20.40 -4.08 32.84
CA GLY A 75 21.20 -4.15 31.63
C GLY A 75 20.35 -4.24 30.35
N ILE A 76 19.13 -3.70 30.36
CA ILE A 76 18.23 -3.61 29.20
C ILE A 76 18.64 -2.38 28.39
N GLN A 77 18.82 -2.55 27.07
CA GLN A 77 19.25 -1.47 26.19
C GLN A 77 18.08 -0.54 25.83
N SER A 78 18.36 0.62 25.24
CA SER A 78 17.31 1.39 24.57
C SER A 78 16.81 0.60 23.36
N PHE A 79 15.52 0.65 23.11
CA PHE A 79 14.90 0.00 21.96
C PHE A 79 14.03 0.98 21.21
N ARG A 80 13.85 0.73 19.91
CA ARG A 80 12.97 1.52 19.06
C ARG A 80 12.04 0.57 18.32
N THR A 81 10.73 0.75 18.46
CA THR A 81 9.78 0.15 17.52
C THR A 81 9.78 0.99 16.25
N GLY A 82 9.94 0.33 15.10
CA GLY A 82 9.90 0.97 13.80
C GLY A 82 11.25 1.22 13.14
N THR A 83 11.48 0.45 12.09
CA THR A 83 12.45 0.68 11.02
C THR A 83 11.80 0.24 9.72
N GLU A 84 11.88 1.08 8.69
CA GLU A 84 11.19 0.80 7.43
C GLU A 84 12.00 -0.16 6.56
N ALA A 85 11.30 -1.15 5.97
CA ALA A 85 11.92 -2.27 5.28
C ALA A 85 11.04 -2.81 4.15
N LEU A 86 10.33 -1.94 3.42
CA LEU A 86 9.31 -2.35 2.44
C LEU A 86 9.88 -3.22 1.31
N HIS A 87 10.98 -2.77 0.71
CA HIS A 87 11.68 -3.44 -0.41
C HIS A 87 13.20 -3.29 -0.31
N GLY A 88 13.71 -3.24 0.92
CA GLY A 88 15.05 -2.78 1.27
C GLY A 88 14.98 -1.95 2.54
N VAL A 89 16.09 -1.83 3.28
CA VAL A 89 16.12 -0.96 4.47
C VAL A 89 16.03 0.50 4.04
N ALA A 90 15.04 1.22 4.55
CA ALA A 90 14.73 2.58 4.10
C ALA A 90 15.29 3.66 5.03
N TRP A 91 15.57 4.85 4.47
CA TRP A 91 15.96 6.08 5.18
C TRP A 91 17.26 6.05 6.01
N LEU A 92 17.96 4.92 6.04
CA LEU A 92 19.19 4.72 6.82
C LEU A 92 20.47 5.01 6.02
N GLY A 93 20.34 5.48 4.78
CA GLY A 93 21.46 5.77 3.88
C GLY A 93 21.52 4.80 2.71
N LYS A 94 22.73 4.49 2.23
CA LYS A 94 22.93 3.54 1.12
C LYS A 94 22.60 2.12 1.55
N ALA A 95 21.66 1.48 0.87
CA ALA A 95 21.22 0.11 1.12
C ALA A 95 20.87 -0.57 -0.21
N THR A 96 20.81 -1.89 -0.25
CA THR A 96 20.29 -2.56 -1.46
C THR A 96 18.83 -2.18 -1.67
N VAL A 97 18.48 -1.69 -2.87
CA VAL A 97 17.11 -1.37 -3.25
C VAL A 97 16.61 -2.41 -4.24
N PHE A 98 15.63 -3.21 -3.83
CA PHE A 98 14.96 -4.21 -4.65
C PHE A 98 13.83 -3.55 -5.46
N PRO A 99 13.13 -4.29 -6.36
CA PRO A 99 11.91 -3.77 -6.93
C PRO A 99 10.89 -3.36 -5.87
N GLN A 100 10.14 -2.30 -6.15
CA GLN A 100 9.01 -1.90 -5.34
C GLN A 100 8.05 -3.10 -5.09
N ALA A 101 7.30 -3.11 -3.99
CA ALA A 101 6.58 -4.27 -3.48
C ALA A 101 5.68 -4.95 -4.53
N ILE A 102 4.95 -4.17 -5.33
CA ILE A 102 4.13 -4.73 -6.43
C ILE A 102 4.98 -5.47 -7.49
N GLY A 103 6.21 -5.03 -7.74
CA GLY A 103 7.18 -5.69 -8.61
C GLY A 103 7.66 -7.01 -8.02
N LEU A 104 7.95 -7.04 -6.71
CA LEU A 104 8.26 -8.29 -6.00
C LEU A 104 7.11 -9.29 -6.13
N ALA A 105 5.87 -8.87 -5.92
CA ALA A 105 4.72 -9.75 -6.10
C ALA A 105 4.52 -10.21 -7.56
N SER A 106 4.92 -9.39 -8.54
CA SER A 106 4.84 -9.71 -9.96
C SER A 106 5.78 -10.83 -10.40
N THR A 107 6.75 -11.23 -9.56
CA THR A 107 7.56 -12.46 -9.77
C THR A 107 6.72 -13.73 -9.64
N TRP A 108 5.63 -13.69 -8.86
CA TRP A 108 4.84 -14.87 -8.45
C TRP A 108 5.71 -16.01 -7.90
N ASP A 109 6.81 -15.65 -7.22
CA ASP A 109 7.78 -16.59 -6.67
C ASP A 109 8.01 -16.35 -5.17
N PRO A 110 7.23 -17.01 -4.30
CA PRO A 110 7.43 -16.95 -2.86
C PRO A 110 8.83 -17.39 -2.40
N ALA A 111 9.52 -18.25 -3.15
CA ALA A 111 10.86 -18.68 -2.78
C ALA A 111 11.89 -17.55 -3.00
N LEU A 112 11.78 -16.84 -4.12
CA LEU A 112 12.59 -15.64 -4.39
C LEU A 112 12.28 -14.54 -3.37
N ILE A 113 11.01 -14.29 -3.07
CA ILE A 113 10.64 -13.24 -2.10
C ILE A 113 11.15 -13.56 -0.68
N ARG A 114 11.22 -14.83 -0.30
CA ARG A 114 11.87 -15.23 0.95
C ARG A 114 13.36 -14.91 0.96
N GLN A 115 14.06 -15.04 -0.17
CA GLN A 115 15.47 -14.66 -0.26
C GLN A 115 15.63 -13.14 -0.15
N VAL A 116 14.77 -12.37 -0.81
CA VAL A 116 14.75 -10.89 -0.69
C VAL A 116 14.54 -10.48 0.76
N GLY A 117 13.52 -11.02 1.44
CA GLY A 117 13.29 -10.76 2.86
C GLY A 117 14.47 -11.16 3.74
N SER A 118 15.17 -12.26 3.43
CA SER A 118 16.37 -12.65 4.17
C SER A 118 17.49 -11.62 4.04
N ALA A 119 17.76 -11.15 2.82
CA ALA A 119 18.78 -10.14 2.54
C ALA A 119 18.47 -8.80 3.24
N VAL A 120 17.21 -8.36 3.21
CA VAL A 120 16.77 -7.15 3.93
C VAL A 120 16.94 -7.31 5.43
N GLY A 121 16.61 -8.47 5.99
CA GLY A 121 16.84 -8.76 7.41
C GLY A 121 18.33 -8.79 7.79
N ASP A 122 19.20 -9.25 6.89
CA ASP A 122 20.65 -9.20 7.09
C ASP A 122 21.16 -7.76 7.09
N GLU A 123 20.73 -6.93 6.12
CA GLU A 123 21.10 -5.50 6.11
C GLU A 123 20.57 -4.75 7.33
N ALA A 124 19.36 -5.05 7.80
CA ALA A 124 18.81 -4.46 9.02
C ALA A 124 19.68 -4.78 10.25
N ARG A 125 20.20 -6.01 10.36
CA ARG A 125 21.17 -6.39 11.40
C ARG A 125 22.50 -5.66 11.25
N GLY A 126 23.04 -5.58 10.02
CA GLY A 126 24.30 -4.86 9.77
C GLY A 126 24.21 -3.37 10.13
N PHE A 127 23.06 -2.76 9.86
CA PHE A 127 22.75 -1.38 10.23
C PHE A 127 22.53 -1.19 11.74
N GLN A 128 21.82 -2.11 12.40
CA GLN A 128 21.66 -2.10 13.86
C GLN A 128 23.00 -2.23 14.58
N GLN A 129 23.94 -3.04 14.08
CA GLN A 129 25.27 -3.17 14.65
C GLN A 129 26.05 -1.84 14.62
N GLN A 130 25.89 -1.02 13.57
CA GLN A 130 26.53 0.29 13.49
C GLN A 130 25.92 1.30 14.49
N ARG A 131 24.61 1.21 14.76
CA ARG A 131 23.87 2.18 15.57
C ARG A 131 22.82 1.51 16.49
N PRO A 132 23.25 0.71 17.48
CA PRO A 132 22.35 -0.14 18.27
C PRO A 132 21.32 0.66 19.09
N ALA A 133 21.64 1.89 19.50
CA ALA A 133 20.72 2.75 20.23
C ALA A 133 19.78 3.58 19.34
N GLY A 134 20.09 3.71 18.05
CA GLY A 134 19.29 4.52 17.14
C GLY A 134 18.20 3.73 16.42
N TRP A 135 18.50 2.47 16.10
CA TRP A 135 17.78 1.71 15.07
C TRP A 135 17.34 0.36 15.60
N GLY A 136 16.04 0.10 15.52
CA GLY A 136 15.42 -1.11 16.02
C GLY A 136 15.34 -2.21 14.98
N LEU A 137 15.17 -3.44 15.45
CA LEU A 137 14.92 -4.60 14.59
C LEU A 137 13.44 -4.95 14.47
N ASN A 138 12.56 -4.12 15.05
CA ASN A 138 11.14 -4.16 14.74
C ASN A 138 10.90 -3.42 13.42
N LEU A 139 10.56 -4.17 12.38
CA LEU A 139 10.50 -3.65 11.01
C LEU A 139 9.05 -3.40 10.59
N TRP A 140 8.72 -2.21 10.10
CA TRP A 140 7.36 -1.88 9.66
C TRP A 140 7.10 -2.34 8.22
N ALA A 141 7.13 -3.65 8.02
CA ALA A 141 6.90 -4.31 6.75
C ALA A 141 6.40 -5.75 6.97
N PRO A 142 5.68 -6.35 6.01
CA PRO A 142 5.25 -5.76 4.74
C PRO A 142 3.95 -4.94 4.84
N VAL A 143 3.62 -4.20 3.78
CA VAL A 143 2.28 -3.63 3.57
C VAL A 143 1.39 -4.70 2.93
N ALA A 144 0.41 -5.20 3.67
CA ALA A 144 -0.51 -6.26 3.25
C ALA A 144 -1.89 -5.72 2.82
N ASN A 145 -2.10 -4.41 2.83
CA ASN A 145 -3.35 -3.85 2.35
C ASN A 145 -3.54 -4.18 0.86
N LEU A 146 -4.78 -4.50 0.47
CA LEU A 146 -5.10 -4.98 -0.86
C LEU A 146 -5.18 -3.85 -1.87
N LEU A 147 -4.69 -4.08 -3.09
CA LEU A 147 -4.71 -3.11 -4.18
C LEU A 147 -6.12 -2.97 -4.81
N ARG A 148 -7.11 -2.67 -3.97
CA ARG A 148 -8.53 -2.58 -4.35
C ARG A 148 -8.74 -1.51 -5.41
N ASP A 149 -8.10 -0.35 -5.27
CA ASP A 149 -8.26 0.81 -6.14
C ASP A 149 -6.92 1.31 -6.69
N PRO A 150 -6.72 1.29 -8.02
CA PRO A 150 -5.45 1.68 -8.64
C PRO A 150 -5.10 3.17 -8.49
N ARG A 151 -6.04 3.99 -8.00
CA ARG A 151 -5.82 5.40 -7.69
C ARG A 151 -5.22 5.61 -6.30
N TRP A 152 -5.23 4.61 -5.44
CA TRP A 152 -4.68 4.74 -4.09
C TRP A 152 -3.22 5.20 -4.15
N GLY A 153 -2.89 6.26 -3.42
CA GLY A 153 -1.56 6.88 -3.43
C GLY A 153 -0.44 5.91 -3.06
N ARG A 154 -0.69 4.96 -2.16
CA ARG A 154 0.28 3.94 -1.73
C ARG A 154 0.06 2.58 -2.40
N ASN A 155 -0.64 2.53 -3.54
CA ASN A 155 -0.88 1.29 -4.29
C ASN A 155 0.42 0.58 -4.71
N GLU A 156 1.55 1.28 -4.82
CA GLU A 156 2.83 0.65 -5.13
C GLU A 156 3.38 -0.23 -4.01
N GLU A 157 2.99 0.06 -2.76
CA GLU A 157 3.53 -0.59 -1.57
C GLU A 157 2.85 -1.93 -1.27
N GLY A 158 1.63 -2.15 -1.76
CA GLY A 158 0.93 -3.41 -1.61
C GLY A 158 1.33 -4.45 -2.67
N TYR A 159 1.01 -5.72 -2.40
CA TYR A 159 1.41 -6.82 -3.28
C TYR A 159 0.39 -7.14 -4.38
N SER A 160 -0.90 -7.15 -4.06
CA SER A 160 -1.94 -7.59 -5.00
C SER A 160 -3.33 -7.09 -4.63
N GLU A 161 -4.25 -7.05 -5.60
CA GLU A 161 -5.69 -6.93 -5.33
C GLU A 161 -6.31 -8.24 -4.79
N ASP A 162 -5.55 -9.34 -4.74
CA ASP A 162 -5.98 -10.66 -4.32
C ASP A 162 -5.45 -11.04 -2.92
N PRO A 163 -6.32 -11.50 -1.99
CA PRO A 163 -5.90 -11.91 -0.65
C PRO A 163 -4.96 -13.11 -0.63
N TYR A 164 -5.14 -14.10 -1.50
CA TYR A 164 -4.31 -15.30 -1.50
C TYR A 164 -2.89 -14.99 -1.98
N LEU A 165 -2.75 -14.21 -3.06
CA LEU A 165 -1.43 -13.76 -3.52
C LEU A 165 -0.76 -12.83 -2.50
N THR A 166 -1.48 -11.85 -1.96
CA THR A 166 -0.95 -10.93 -0.92
C THR A 166 -0.49 -11.70 0.31
N GLY A 167 -1.29 -12.62 0.82
CA GLY A 167 -0.92 -13.47 1.96
C GLY A 167 0.28 -14.36 1.67
N SER A 168 0.37 -14.94 0.47
CA SER A 168 1.50 -15.79 0.07
C SER A 168 2.82 -15.02 0.00
N ILE A 169 2.81 -13.84 -0.62
CA ILE A 169 4.00 -12.99 -0.78
C ILE A 169 4.40 -12.36 0.56
N SER A 170 3.43 -11.87 1.35
CA SER A 170 3.69 -11.33 2.69
C SER A 170 4.30 -12.38 3.63
N THR A 171 3.78 -13.61 3.59
CA THR A 171 4.31 -14.73 4.37
C THR A 171 5.75 -15.06 3.96
N ALA A 172 6.03 -15.10 2.66
CA ALA A 172 7.38 -15.35 2.15
C ALA A 172 8.38 -14.29 2.59
N TYR A 173 8.03 -13.01 2.40
CA TYR A 173 8.88 -11.88 2.77
C TYR A 173 9.14 -11.86 4.28
N GLY A 174 8.08 -11.98 5.09
CA GLY A 174 8.16 -12.05 6.54
C GLY A 174 8.96 -13.25 7.06
N LYS A 175 8.87 -14.43 6.41
CA LYS A 175 9.74 -15.58 6.74
C LYS A 175 11.20 -15.35 6.41
N GLY A 176 11.50 -14.55 5.38
CA GLY A 176 12.86 -14.08 5.11
C GLY A 176 13.35 -13.17 6.23
N LEU A 177 12.57 -12.14 6.56
CA LEU A 177 12.89 -11.14 7.59
C LEU A 177 13.11 -11.78 8.97
N THR A 178 12.18 -12.62 9.42
CA THR A 178 12.26 -13.32 10.72
C THR A 178 13.40 -14.34 10.80
N GLY A 179 13.89 -14.84 9.66
CA GLY A 179 14.77 -16.01 9.64
C GLY A 179 14.06 -17.35 9.84
N GLY A 180 12.73 -17.34 10.02
CA GLY A 180 11.86 -18.52 10.03
C GLY A 180 11.76 -19.30 11.34
N ASP A 181 12.47 -18.87 12.38
CA ASP A 181 12.47 -19.45 13.72
C ASP A 181 11.74 -18.48 14.67
N PRO A 182 10.53 -18.83 15.16
CA PRO A 182 9.76 -17.90 15.97
C PRO A 182 10.48 -17.59 17.29
N ASP A 183 11.20 -18.50 17.91
CA ASP A 183 11.84 -18.26 19.21
C ASP A 183 13.18 -17.50 19.09
N HIS A 184 13.79 -17.51 17.91
CA HIS A 184 15.05 -16.81 17.60
C HIS A 184 14.91 -16.01 16.30
N LEU A 185 14.51 -14.75 16.44
CA LEU A 185 14.22 -13.84 15.34
C LEU A 185 15.47 -13.16 14.78
N LYS A 186 15.64 -13.19 13.46
CA LYS A 186 16.58 -12.29 12.76
C LYS A 186 16.08 -10.85 12.86
N THR A 187 14.84 -10.59 12.51
CA THR A 187 14.16 -9.30 12.75
C THR A 187 12.71 -9.57 13.17
N ALA A 188 12.02 -8.54 13.65
CA ALA A 188 10.64 -8.62 14.15
C ALA A 188 9.69 -7.79 13.24
N PRO A 189 9.27 -8.33 12.08
CA PRO A 189 8.39 -7.62 11.15
C PRO A 189 6.98 -7.40 11.69
N THR A 190 6.48 -6.18 11.58
CA THR A 190 5.11 -5.76 11.88
C THR A 190 4.37 -5.53 10.56
N ILE A 191 3.38 -6.37 10.29
CA ILE A 191 2.58 -6.28 9.06
C ILE A 191 1.59 -5.12 9.16
N LYS A 192 1.41 -4.35 8.10
CA LYS A 192 0.64 -3.10 8.13
C LYS A 192 -0.26 -2.91 6.91
N HIS A 193 -1.28 -2.08 6.95
CA HIS A 193 -1.83 -1.32 8.10
C HIS A 193 -3.19 -1.93 8.43
N PHE A 194 -3.32 -2.52 9.61
CA PHE A 194 -4.51 -3.22 10.06
C PHE A 194 -5.60 -2.22 10.51
N LEU A 195 -6.69 -2.03 9.78
CA LEU A 195 -7.03 -2.67 8.50
C LEU A 195 -7.73 -1.72 7.50
N ALA A 196 -7.80 -2.16 6.24
CA ALA A 196 -8.50 -1.48 5.15
C ALA A 196 -8.08 -0.01 4.93
N ASN A 197 -6.77 0.26 5.03
CA ASN A 197 -6.17 1.55 4.73
C ASN A 197 -5.72 1.60 3.27
N ASN A 198 -6.67 1.86 2.36
CA ASN A 198 -6.43 1.85 0.91
C ASN A 198 -6.94 3.13 0.22
N ASN A 199 -6.79 4.26 0.90
CA ASN A 199 -6.98 5.61 0.39
C ASN A 199 -6.14 6.57 1.24
N GLU A 200 -5.68 7.67 0.65
CA GLU A 200 -4.95 8.71 1.36
C GLU A 200 -5.84 9.94 1.66
N TYR A 201 -6.92 10.12 0.90
CA TYR A 201 -7.87 11.21 1.07
C TYR A 201 -8.49 11.23 2.48
N HIS A 202 -8.10 12.22 3.29
CA HIS A 202 -8.59 12.38 4.67
C HIS A 202 -8.53 11.06 5.46
N ARG A 203 -7.47 10.26 5.23
CA ARG A 203 -7.37 8.86 5.69
C ARG A 203 -7.51 8.65 7.20
N ASP A 204 -7.36 9.70 8.01
CA ASP A 204 -7.54 9.66 9.45
C ASP A 204 -8.98 9.89 9.90
N THR A 205 -9.86 10.39 9.02
CA THR A 205 -11.26 10.72 9.32
C THR A 205 -12.26 10.04 8.40
N THR A 206 -11.82 9.42 7.30
CA THR A 206 -12.68 8.56 6.47
C THR A 206 -12.93 7.21 7.13
N SER A 207 -14.11 6.64 6.85
CA SER A 207 -14.51 5.31 7.31
C SER A 207 -14.51 4.33 6.15
N SER A 208 -13.72 3.26 6.27
CA SER A 208 -13.77 2.10 5.39
C SER A 208 -14.94 1.22 5.84
N GLU A 209 -16.04 1.26 5.10
CA GLU A 209 -17.25 0.50 5.42
C GLU A 209 -17.17 -0.91 4.85
N LEU A 210 -16.99 -1.88 5.75
CA LEU A 210 -16.80 -3.29 5.44
C LEU A 210 -17.98 -4.09 5.97
N ARG A 211 -18.88 -4.51 5.07
CA ARG A 211 -19.87 -5.54 5.42
C ARG A 211 -19.15 -6.82 5.87
N PRO A 212 -19.77 -7.66 6.73
CA PRO A 212 -19.09 -8.82 7.32
C PRO A 212 -18.38 -9.72 6.31
N ARG A 213 -18.97 -9.95 5.14
CA ARG A 213 -18.34 -10.73 4.07
C ARG A 213 -17.07 -10.10 3.51
N VAL A 214 -17.05 -8.79 3.26
CA VAL A 214 -15.85 -8.09 2.77
C VAL A 214 -14.77 -8.12 3.84
N LEU A 215 -15.11 -7.80 5.10
CA LEU A 215 -14.19 -7.86 6.22
C LEU A 215 -13.54 -9.26 6.36
N LYS A 216 -14.36 -10.31 6.41
CA LYS A 216 -13.91 -11.68 6.68
C LYS A 216 -13.25 -12.36 5.48
N GLU A 217 -13.78 -12.18 4.27
CA GLU A 217 -13.34 -12.89 3.05
C GLU A 217 -12.22 -12.15 2.30
N TYR A 218 -12.05 -10.84 2.51
CA TYR A 218 -11.11 -10.01 1.75
C TYR A 218 -10.03 -9.40 2.67
N ASP A 219 -10.39 -8.43 3.52
CA ASP A 219 -9.40 -7.66 4.28
C ASP A 219 -8.65 -8.48 5.34
N GLU A 220 -9.35 -9.26 6.18
CA GLU A 220 -8.68 -10.12 7.18
C GLU A 220 -7.80 -11.20 6.52
N GLN A 221 -8.21 -11.71 5.35
CA GLN A 221 -7.46 -12.76 4.65
C GLN A 221 -6.12 -12.29 4.07
N ALA A 222 -5.91 -10.98 3.93
CA ALA A 222 -4.62 -10.45 3.52
C ALA A 222 -3.56 -10.51 4.63
N PHE A 223 -3.98 -10.42 5.90
CA PHE A 223 -3.10 -10.42 7.07
C PHE A 223 -2.94 -11.81 7.69
N LYS A 224 -4.04 -12.54 7.80
CA LYS A 224 -4.13 -13.80 8.54
C LYS A 224 -3.04 -14.81 8.16
N PRO A 225 -2.74 -15.11 6.88
CA PRO A 225 -1.75 -16.13 6.53
C PRO A 225 -0.33 -15.84 7.06
N ALA A 226 0.08 -14.56 7.07
CA ALA A 226 1.42 -14.18 7.54
C ALA A 226 1.53 -14.28 9.07
N ILE A 227 0.45 -13.97 9.80
CA ILE A 227 0.40 -14.12 11.25
C ILE A 227 0.31 -15.59 11.65
N GLU A 228 -0.58 -16.38 11.02
CA GLU A 228 -0.70 -17.84 11.28
C GLU A 228 0.60 -18.59 10.99
N ALA A 229 1.41 -18.08 10.07
CA ALA A 229 2.69 -18.65 9.72
C ALA A 229 3.83 -18.21 10.65
N ASP A 230 3.64 -17.31 11.62
CA ASP A 230 4.72 -16.64 12.36
C ASP A 230 5.74 -15.97 11.41
N ALA A 231 5.25 -15.32 10.37
CA ALA A 231 6.03 -14.51 9.43
C ALA A 231 5.98 -13.02 9.79
N ALA A 232 5.03 -12.61 10.62
CA ALA A 232 4.94 -11.30 11.25
C ALA A 232 4.82 -11.48 12.77
N THR A 233 5.37 -10.54 13.52
CA THR A 233 5.45 -10.55 14.98
C THR A 233 4.54 -9.50 15.63
N GLY A 234 3.57 -9.01 14.86
CA GLY A 234 2.56 -8.04 15.30
C GLY A 234 1.93 -7.33 14.11
N VAL A 235 0.90 -6.53 14.38
CA VAL A 235 0.27 -5.66 13.39
C VAL A 235 0.45 -4.19 13.73
N MET A 236 0.50 -3.34 12.71
CA MET A 236 0.39 -1.89 12.89
C MET A 236 -1.05 -1.46 12.64
N SER A 237 -1.68 -0.77 13.59
CA SER A 237 -3.01 -0.19 13.38
C SER A 237 -2.98 0.84 12.27
N SER A 238 -4.05 0.98 11.47
CA SER A 238 -4.14 2.07 10.49
C SER A 238 -4.78 3.34 11.06
N TYR A 239 -4.74 4.43 10.28
CA TYR A 239 -5.34 5.72 10.62
C TYR A 239 -6.87 5.75 10.54
N ASN A 240 -7.43 5.09 9.52
CA ASN A 240 -8.83 5.22 9.15
C ASN A 240 -9.77 4.64 10.20
N LEU A 241 -11.05 5.00 10.06
CA LEU A 241 -12.12 4.32 10.75
C LEU A 241 -12.49 3.06 9.94
N VAL A 242 -12.93 2.01 10.62
CA VAL A 242 -13.59 0.86 10.02
C VAL A 242 -14.97 0.76 10.64
N ASN A 243 -16.00 0.80 9.81
CA ASN A 243 -17.38 0.83 10.26
C ASN A 243 -17.60 1.87 11.39
N GLY A 244 -17.09 3.09 11.21
CA GLY A 244 -17.22 4.19 12.18
C GLY A 244 -16.32 4.14 13.42
N ARG A 245 -15.50 3.10 13.62
CA ARG A 245 -14.54 3.03 14.74
C ARG A 245 -13.10 3.29 14.27
N PRO A 246 -12.33 4.20 14.89
CA PRO A 246 -10.91 4.36 14.58
C PRO A 246 -10.13 3.06 14.80
N ASN A 247 -9.25 2.70 13.85
CA ASN A 247 -8.50 1.45 13.97
C ASN A 247 -7.53 1.42 15.16
N THR A 248 -7.05 2.57 15.64
CA THR A 248 -6.23 2.66 16.86
C THR A 248 -6.93 2.12 18.12
N VAL A 249 -8.27 2.00 18.10
CA VAL A 249 -9.06 1.41 19.20
C VAL A 249 -9.93 0.23 18.72
N ASN A 250 -9.56 -0.41 17.61
CA ASN A 250 -10.31 -1.55 17.09
C ASN A 250 -9.98 -2.83 17.87
N PRO A 251 -10.96 -3.43 18.59
CA PRO A 251 -10.72 -4.60 19.43
C PRO A 251 -10.33 -5.86 18.65
N ALA A 252 -10.45 -5.85 17.32
CA ALA A 252 -10.03 -6.97 16.47
C ALA A 252 -8.53 -7.31 16.62
N MET A 253 -7.68 -6.39 17.10
CA MET A 253 -6.27 -6.70 17.38
C MET A 253 -6.15 -7.81 18.43
N ASP A 254 -6.92 -7.73 19.53
CA ASP A 254 -6.93 -8.76 20.56
C ASP A 254 -7.93 -9.87 20.24
N ASP A 255 -9.18 -9.52 19.94
CA ASP A 255 -10.28 -10.46 19.78
C ASP A 255 -10.13 -11.37 18.55
N THR A 256 -9.35 -10.94 17.56
CA THR A 256 -9.20 -11.65 16.28
C THR A 256 -7.74 -11.94 15.94
N VAL A 257 -6.88 -10.93 15.83
CA VAL A 257 -5.50 -11.11 15.31
C VAL A 257 -4.67 -12.01 16.21
N ARG A 258 -4.70 -11.80 17.54
CA ARG A 258 -3.97 -12.66 18.48
C ARG A 258 -4.44 -14.13 18.47
N THR A 259 -5.66 -14.42 18.01
CA THR A 259 -6.15 -15.81 17.90
C THR A 259 -5.54 -16.60 16.74
N TRP A 260 -4.86 -15.91 15.81
CA TRP A 260 -4.29 -16.53 14.61
C TRP A 260 -2.94 -17.19 14.86
N THR A 261 -2.26 -16.87 15.95
CA THR A 261 -1.00 -17.54 16.33
C THR A 261 -1.01 -17.89 17.82
N SER A 262 -0.09 -18.77 18.20
CA SER A 262 0.23 -19.05 19.60
C SER A 262 1.36 -18.18 20.15
N GLN A 263 2.00 -17.38 19.28
CA GLN A 263 3.11 -16.50 19.64
C GLN A 263 2.62 -15.15 20.14
N ASP A 264 3.35 -14.55 21.07
CA ASP A 264 3.13 -13.15 21.46
C ASP A 264 3.34 -12.22 20.26
N LEU A 265 2.44 -11.24 20.12
CA LEU A 265 2.45 -10.22 19.09
C LEU A 265 2.68 -8.84 19.71
N LEU A 266 3.56 -8.04 19.10
CA LEU A 266 3.79 -6.63 19.44
C LEU A 266 3.03 -5.75 18.44
N ASN A 267 1.84 -5.33 18.85
CA ASN A 267 1.00 -4.44 18.05
C ASN A 267 1.38 -2.99 18.30
N VAL A 268 1.52 -2.22 17.22
CA VAL A 268 1.95 -0.82 17.29
C VAL A 268 0.93 0.08 16.61
N THR A 269 0.92 1.36 16.93
CA THR A 269 0.14 2.33 16.14
C THR A 269 0.90 2.79 14.91
N ASP A 270 0.18 3.20 13.87
CA ASP A 270 0.76 4.07 12.84
C ASP A 270 1.26 5.38 13.46
N ALA A 271 2.13 6.09 12.74
CA ALA A 271 2.79 7.28 13.24
C ALA A 271 1.80 8.45 13.46
N ALA A 272 1.77 8.97 14.69
CA ALA A 272 0.84 9.99 15.18
C ALA A 272 -0.65 9.57 15.23
N ALA A 273 -0.97 8.30 14.98
CA ALA A 273 -2.34 7.80 15.06
C ALA A 273 -2.99 7.89 16.47
N PRO A 274 -2.27 7.78 17.61
CA PRO A 274 -2.91 7.93 18.92
C PRO A 274 -3.50 9.33 19.14
N GLY A 275 -2.78 10.37 18.75
CA GLY A 275 -3.22 11.76 18.86
C GLY A 275 -4.43 12.10 17.99
N ASN A 276 -4.65 11.37 16.89
CA ASN A 276 -5.83 11.56 16.04
C ASN A 276 -7.13 11.32 16.81
N LEU A 277 -7.13 10.41 17.79
CA LEU A 277 -8.30 10.06 18.61
C LEU A 277 -8.88 11.29 19.34
N VAL A 278 -8.04 12.23 19.77
CA VAL A 278 -8.46 13.49 20.41
C VAL A 278 -8.46 14.65 19.42
N GLY A 279 -7.56 14.61 18.44
CA GLY A 279 -7.33 15.64 17.45
C GLY A 279 -8.35 15.64 16.31
N SER A 280 -8.01 15.02 15.19
CA SER A 280 -8.82 15.06 13.96
C SER A 280 -10.10 14.24 14.07
N GLN A 281 -10.05 13.07 14.70
CA GLN A 281 -11.21 12.17 14.85
C GLN A 281 -12.16 12.62 15.96
N LYS A 282 -11.65 13.31 16.99
CA LYS A 282 -12.44 13.76 18.16
C LYS A 282 -13.27 12.65 18.79
N TYR A 283 -12.74 11.44 18.76
CA TYR A 283 -13.40 10.23 19.24
C TYR A 283 -13.36 10.13 20.77
N TYR A 284 -12.30 10.63 21.42
CA TYR A 284 -12.19 10.75 22.88
C TYR A 284 -11.98 12.21 23.32
N GLY A 285 -12.37 12.52 24.56
CA GLY A 285 -12.27 13.88 25.08
C GLY A 285 -10.86 14.24 25.57
N THR A 286 -10.08 13.24 25.97
CA THR A 286 -8.73 13.41 26.50
C THR A 286 -7.78 12.32 26.02
N GLN A 287 -6.47 12.61 26.02
CA GLN A 287 -5.45 11.61 25.68
C GLN A 287 -5.43 10.46 26.69
N THR A 288 -5.77 10.73 27.95
CA THR A 288 -5.88 9.69 28.99
C THR A 288 -6.92 8.63 28.64
N GLU A 289 -8.11 9.05 28.19
CA GLU A 289 -9.16 8.13 27.75
C GLU A 289 -8.78 7.41 26.45
N ALA A 290 -8.17 8.14 25.51
CA ALA A 290 -7.74 7.62 24.22
C ALA A 290 -6.70 6.50 24.37
N ASP A 291 -5.62 6.76 25.11
CA ASP A 291 -4.53 5.79 25.29
C ASP A 291 -4.97 4.60 26.13
N ALA A 292 -5.85 4.81 27.13
CA ALA A 292 -6.45 3.72 27.89
C ALA A 292 -7.30 2.81 27.00
N ALA A 293 -8.08 3.38 26.07
CA ALA A 293 -8.88 2.62 25.14
C ALA A 293 -8.02 1.88 24.09
N ALA A 294 -6.96 2.52 23.60
CA ALA A 294 -6.02 1.91 22.65
C ALA A 294 -5.30 0.70 23.27
N LEU A 295 -4.76 0.85 24.49
CA LEU A 295 -4.11 -0.25 25.22
C LEU A 295 -5.08 -1.43 25.41
N LYS A 296 -6.32 -1.16 25.82
CA LYS A 296 -7.37 -2.19 25.99
C LYS A 296 -7.86 -2.82 24.69
N ALA A 297 -7.68 -2.16 23.56
CA ALA A 297 -8.04 -2.70 22.26
C ALA A 297 -6.94 -3.60 21.69
N GLY A 298 -5.75 -3.60 22.28
CA GLY A 298 -4.63 -4.46 21.92
C GLY A 298 -3.39 -3.76 21.39
N ILE A 299 -3.26 -2.44 21.55
CA ILE A 299 -2.04 -1.68 21.21
C ILE A 299 -1.01 -1.82 22.31
N ASP A 300 0.22 -2.20 21.96
CA ASP A 300 1.32 -2.39 22.92
C ASP A 300 2.37 -1.26 22.86
N SER A 301 2.57 -0.63 21.69
CA SER A 301 3.50 0.49 21.51
C SER A 301 2.86 1.66 20.74
N PHE A 302 2.97 2.85 21.33
CA PHE A 302 2.44 4.11 20.81
C PHE A 302 3.51 4.85 20.01
N THR A 303 3.20 5.09 18.73
CA THR A 303 4.06 5.83 17.79
C THR A 303 3.58 7.28 17.71
N GLU A 304 4.04 8.16 18.60
CA GLU A 304 3.70 9.59 18.59
C GLU A 304 4.77 10.45 19.27
N ASN A 305 4.75 11.77 19.01
CA ASN A 305 5.59 12.77 19.69
C ASN A 305 7.11 12.56 19.50
N ASP A 306 7.48 11.96 18.37
CA ASP A 306 8.86 11.69 17.99
C ASP A 306 9.61 10.95 19.11
N ALA A 307 10.76 11.47 19.56
CA ALA A 307 11.55 10.86 20.62
C ALA A 307 11.05 11.17 22.05
N ASN A 308 10.00 11.97 22.20
CA ASN A 308 9.51 12.42 23.50
C ASN A 308 8.38 11.52 24.02
N SER A 309 8.73 10.55 24.87
CA SER A 309 7.76 9.64 25.51
C SER A 309 6.92 10.28 26.63
N GLY A 310 7.22 11.52 27.04
CA GLY A 310 6.58 12.21 28.16
C GLY A 310 5.04 12.25 28.08
N PRO A 311 4.44 12.65 26.94
CA PRO A 311 2.99 12.68 26.78
C PRO A 311 2.32 11.30 26.95
N THR A 312 2.81 10.27 26.24
CA THR A 312 2.31 8.89 26.34
C THR A 312 2.39 8.37 27.78
N THR A 313 3.57 8.45 28.40
CA THR A 313 3.76 7.94 29.77
C THR A 313 2.90 8.69 30.79
N THR A 314 2.67 10.00 30.60
CA THR A 314 1.76 10.79 31.44
C THR A 314 0.31 10.34 31.29
N ALA A 315 -0.14 10.10 30.05
CA ALA A 315 -1.50 9.63 29.79
C ALA A 315 -1.76 8.25 30.39
N ILE A 316 -0.82 7.30 30.26
CA ILE A 316 -0.93 5.96 30.86
C ILE A 316 -0.94 6.03 32.40
N LYS A 317 -0.06 6.82 33.02
CA LYS A 317 -0.05 7.01 34.49
C LYS A 317 -1.36 7.64 34.98
N SER A 318 -1.87 8.62 34.26
CA SER A 318 -3.16 9.25 34.53
C SER A 318 -4.31 8.22 34.46
N ALA A 319 -4.31 7.38 33.44
CA ALA A 319 -5.32 6.34 33.24
C ALA A 319 -5.31 5.28 34.36
N LEU A 320 -4.13 4.89 34.86
CA LEU A 320 -3.99 4.03 36.03
C LEU A 320 -4.55 4.70 37.29
N SER A 321 -4.15 5.96 37.55
CA SER A 321 -4.57 6.71 38.75
C SER A 321 -6.07 6.99 38.81
N THR A 322 -6.74 7.04 37.65
CA THR A 322 -8.18 7.27 37.51
C THR A 322 -8.99 5.98 37.36
N GLY A 323 -8.34 4.80 37.37
CA GLY A 323 -8.99 3.50 37.25
C GLY A 323 -9.48 3.15 35.84
N LEU A 324 -9.06 3.92 34.82
CA LEU A 324 -9.31 3.59 33.42
C LEU A 324 -8.45 2.41 32.96
N LEU A 325 -7.25 2.25 33.53
CA LEU A 325 -6.38 1.09 33.35
C LEU A 325 -6.11 0.41 34.69
N LYS A 326 -5.79 -0.88 34.64
CA LYS A 326 -5.19 -1.65 35.72
C LYS A 326 -3.71 -1.88 35.40
N GLU A 327 -2.89 -2.14 36.43
CA GLU A 327 -1.48 -2.53 36.20
C GLU A 327 -1.38 -3.78 35.31
N SER A 328 -2.32 -4.72 35.40
CA SER A 328 -2.38 -5.89 34.52
C SER A 328 -2.49 -5.55 33.03
N ASP A 329 -3.11 -4.42 32.69
CA ASP A 329 -3.22 -3.98 31.29
C ASP A 329 -1.85 -3.51 30.76
N VAL A 330 -1.04 -2.89 31.63
CA VAL A 330 0.34 -2.48 31.33
C VAL A 330 1.29 -3.69 31.31
N ASP A 331 1.10 -4.64 32.23
CA ASP A 331 1.88 -5.88 32.28
C ASP A 331 1.76 -6.68 30.98
N GLU A 332 0.55 -6.77 30.42
CA GLU A 332 0.31 -7.50 29.18
C GLU A 332 1.00 -6.83 27.98
N ALA A 333 0.86 -5.51 27.83
CA ALA A 333 1.54 -4.79 26.75
C ALA A 333 3.08 -4.86 26.89
N ALA A 334 3.60 -4.71 28.11
CA ALA A 334 5.02 -4.85 28.38
C ALA A 334 5.53 -6.27 28.11
N ARG A 335 4.75 -7.32 28.41
CA ARG A 335 5.07 -8.72 28.05
C ARG A 335 5.32 -8.84 26.55
N HIS A 336 4.43 -8.31 25.71
CA HIS A 336 4.57 -8.39 24.26
C HIS A 336 5.86 -7.71 23.76
N VAL A 337 6.17 -6.52 24.26
CA VAL A 337 7.44 -5.82 23.95
C VAL A 337 8.64 -6.68 24.36
N LEU A 338 8.66 -7.18 25.58
CA LEU A 338 9.78 -7.98 26.11
C LEU A 338 9.94 -9.30 25.37
N SER A 339 8.84 -9.94 24.95
CA SER A 339 8.84 -11.18 24.17
C SER A 339 9.61 -10.99 22.85
N ILE A 340 9.35 -9.90 22.13
CA ILE A 340 10.10 -9.57 20.91
C ILE A 340 11.58 -9.36 21.19
N ARG A 341 11.92 -8.64 22.27
CA ARG A 341 13.32 -8.34 22.62
C ARG A 341 14.11 -9.58 23.03
N VAL A 342 13.49 -10.50 23.78
CA VAL A 342 14.04 -11.83 24.09
C VAL A 342 14.27 -12.62 22.80
N ARG A 343 13.25 -12.72 21.94
CA ARG A 343 13.33 -13.48 20.68
C ARG A 343 14.34 -12.88 19.68
N LEU A 344 14.60 -11.57 19.72
CA LEU A 344 15.65 -10.92 18.94
C LEU A 344 17.09 -11.20 19.43
N GLY A 345 17.23 -11.87 20.58
CA GLY A 345 18.51 -12.24 21.18
C GLY A 345 19.18 -11.11 21.95
N GLU A 346 18.46 -10.04 22.34
CA GLU A 346 19.06 -8.90 23.07
C GLU A 346 19.76 -9.35 24.37
N PHE A 347 19.17 -10.33 25.05
CA PHE A 347 19.65 -10.84 26.34
C PHE A 347 20.52 -12.09 26.21
N ASP A 348 20.82 -12.52 24.98
CA ASP A 348 21.62 -13.72 24.71
C ASP A 348 23.11 -13.37 24.56
N PRO A 349 24.03 -14.27 24.94
CA PRO A 349 25.45 -14.07 24.69
C PRO A 349 25.74 -13.73 23.22
N GLY A 350 26.45 -12.62 22.99
CA GLY A 350 26.82 -12.19 21.64
C GLY A 350 25.66 -11.75 20.74
N GLY A 351 24.47 -11.47 21.28
CA GLY A 351 23.28 -11.11 20.49
C GLY A 351 22.54 -12.30 19.88
N GLY A 352 22.81 -13.52 20.41
CA GLY A 352 22.15 -14.75 20.00
C GLY A 352 22.50 -15.18 18.57
N LYS A 353 21.57 -15.89 17.93
CA LYS A 353 21.74 -16.55 16.62
C LYS A 353 22.20 -15.63 15.48
N TYR A 354 21.84 -14.35 15.52
CA TYR A 354 22.09 -13.39 14.45
C TYR A 354 23.00 -12.23 14.85
N GLY A 355 23.55 -12.24 16.07
CA GLY A 355 24.35 -11.14 16.59
C GLY A 355 25.72 -10.94 15.92
N SER A 356 26.19 -11.91 15.13
CA SER A 356 27.44 -11.80 14.38
C SER A 356 27.30 -11.13 13.00
N ILE A 357 26.09 -10.80 12.56
CA ILE A 357 25.89 -10.11 11.27
C ILE A 357 26.36 -8.66 11.42
N ASP A 358 27.25 -8.23 10.53
CA ASP A 358 27.87 -6.90 10.57
C ASP A 358 27.56 -6.09 9.32
N ALA A 359 28.04 -4.85 9.30
CA ALA A 359 27.80 -3.90 8.21
C ALA A 359 28.33 -4.35 6.83
N SER A 360 29.18 -5.37 6.73
CA SER A 360 29.72 -5.84 5.45
C SER A 360 28.67 -6.46 4.52
N VAL A 361 27.49 -6.82 5.06
CA VAL A 361 26.37 -7.36 4.28
C VAL A 361 25.59 -6.30 3.51
N ILE A 362 25.71 -5.02 3.90
CA ILE A 362 25.00 -3.90 3.27
C ILE A 362 25.52 -3.70 1.84
N ASP A 363 24.62 -3.76 0.85
CA ASP A 363 24.96 -3.65 -0.57
C ASP A 363 26.07 -4.66 -0.98
N SER A 364 26.01 -5.86 -0.42
CA SER A 364 26.94 -6.94 -0.74
C SER A 364 26.77 -7.41 -2.20
N PRO A 365 27.82 -7.96 -2.85
CA PRO A 365 27.70 -8.52 -4.19
C PRO A 365 26.58 -9.56 -4.36
N ALA A 366 26.28 -10.33 -3.31
CA ALA A 366 25.18 -11.28 -3.31
C ALA A 366 23.82 -10.59 -3.35
N HIS A 367 23.64 -9.51 -2.57
CA HIS A 367 22.40 -8.73 -2.57
C HIS A 367 22.21 -7.97 -3.89
N ARG A 368 23.28 -7.45 -4.48
CA ARG A 368 23.25 -6.84 -5.83
C ARG A 368 22.79 -7.82 -6.90
N LYS A 369 23.33 -9.05 -6.89
CA LYS A 369 22.89 -10.11 -7.80
C LYS A 369 21.40 -10.42 -7.60
N LEU A 370 20.97 -10.51 -6.34
CA LEU A 370 19.57 -10.78 -6.01
C LEU A 370 18.63 -9.64 -6.43
N ALA A 371 19.07 -8.37 -6.33
CA ALA A 371 18.30 -7.22 -6.80
C ALA A 371 18.08 -7.26 -8.32
N ARG A 372 19.12 -7.60 -9.09
CA ARG A 372 19.00 -7.85 -10.54
C ARG A 372 18.06 -9.00 -10.84
N GLU A 373 18.22 -10.13 -10.15
CA GLU A 373 17.38 -11.33 -10.33
C GLU A 373 15.90 -11.01 -10.07
N ALA A 374 15.60 -10.35 -8.96
CA ALA A 374 14.24 -9.90 -8.63
C ALA A 374 13.67 -8.94 -9.69
N ALA A 375 14.45 -7.95 -10.14
CA ALA A 375 14.03 -7.01 -11.19
C ALA A 375 13.78 -7.71 -12.53
N THR A 376 14.64 -8.65 -12.92
CA THR A 376 14.49 -9.44 -14.16
C THR A 376 13.24 -10.30 -14.13
N GLU A 377 12.98 -10.98 -13.00
CA GLU A 377 11.83 -11.86 -12.85
C GLU A 377 10.50 -11.12 -12.67
N ALA A 378 10.53 -9.89 -12.16
CA ALA A 378 9.36 -9.04 -12.00
C ALA A 378 8.85 -8.46 -13.33
N ALA A 379 9.69 -8.35 -14.35
CA ALA A 379 9.33 -7.72 -15.62
C ALA A 379 8.19 -8.47 -16.35
N VAL A 380 7.15 -7.73 -16.74
CA VAL A 380 5.94 -8.29 -17.37
C VAL A 380 5.86 -7.86 -18.83
N LEU A 381 5.90 -8.84 -19.72
CA LEU A 381 5.67 -8.61 -21.15
C LEU A 381 4.17 -8.42 -21.41
N LEU A 382 3.76 -7.19 -21.68
CA LEU A 382 2.36 -6.83 -21.89
C LEU A 382 1.91 -7.02 -23.35
N LYS A 383 2.84 -6.94 -24.30
CA LYS A 383 2.59 -7.13 -25.73
C LYS A 383 3.86 -7.49 -26.46
N ASN A 384 3.77 -8.37 -27.47
CA ASN A 384 4.88 -8.72 -28.33
C ASN A 384 4.42 -9.20 -29.72
N ASP A 385 4.02 -8.26 -30.58
CA ASP A 385 3.52 -8.56 -31.92
C ASP A 385 4.68 -8.79 -32.91
N GLY A 386 4.50 -9.74 -33.82
CA GLY A 386 5.44 -9.99 -34.92
C GLY A 386 6.85 -10.43 -34.49
N GLY A 387 7.05 -10.83 -33.24
CA GLY A 387 8.36 -11.18 -32.69
C GLY A 387 9.30 -9.97 -32.53
N ALA A 388 8.74 -8.81 -32.16
CA ALA A 388 9.51 -7.59 -31.91
C ALA A 388 10.56 -7.76 -30.80
N LEU A 389 10.25 -8.59 -29.78
CA LEU A 389 11.18 -9.05 -28.75
C LEU A 389 11.35 -10.58 -28.81
N PRO A 390 12.54 -11.12 -28.45
CA PRO A 390 13.74 -10.40 -28.00
C PRO A 390 14.52 -9.72 -29.14
N LEU A 391 15.28 -8.68 -28.79
CA LEU A 391 16.16 -7.91 -29.67
C LEU A 391 17.42 -8.69 -30.05
N LYS A 392 18.02 -8.30 -31.19
CA LYS A 392 19.28 -8.88 -31.67
C LYS A 392 20.47 -8.27 -30.92
N LYS A 393 21.35 -9.12 -30.39
CA LYS A 393 22.57 -8.73 -29.66
C LYS A 393 23.64 -8.02 -30.52
N SER A 394 23.60 -8.19 -31.84
CA SER A 394 24.57 -7.60 -32.78
C SER A 394 24.03 -6.36 -33.52
N GLY A 395 22.91 -5.80 -33.07
CA GLY A 395 22.25 -4.65 -33.71
C GLY A 395 22.60 -3.32 -33.06
N SER A 396 21.99 -2.25 -33.58
CA SER A 396 22.06 -0.90 -33.04
C SER A 396 20.74 -0.49 -32.39
N ALA A 397 20.80 0.09 -31.19
CA ALA A 397 19.63 0.62 -30.49
C ALA A 397 19.81 2.10 -30.15
N ALA A 398 18.69 2.79 -29.99
CA ALA A 398 18.62 4.07 -29.27
C ALA A 398 17.63 3.94 -28.12
N VAL A 399 17.94 4.60 -27.00
CA VAL A 399 17.16 4.55 -25.76
C VAL A 399 16.69 5.97 -25.45
N VAL A 400 15.39 6.23 -25.57
CA VAL A 400 14.83 7.58 -25.48
C VAL A 400 13.64 7.66 -24.52
N GLY A 401 13.30 8.86 -24.07
CA GLY A 401 12.21 9.10 -23.12
C GLY A 401 12.68 9.52 -21.73
N PRO A 402 11.77 10.05 -20.90
CA PRO A 402 12.13 10.76 -19.67
C PRO A 402 12.79 9.86 -18.61
N LEU A 403 12.66 8.54 -18.76
CA LEU A 403 13.25 7.53 -17.88
C LEU A 403 14.39 6.74 -18.55
N ALA A 404 14.84 7.17 -19.74
CA ALA A 404 15.87 6.46 -20.50
C ALA A 404 17.24 6.41 -19.79
N ASP A 405 17.60 7.49 -19.10
CA ASP A 405 18.94 7.71 -18.53
C ASP A 405 18.89 8.21 -17.08
N THR A 406 17.87 7.80 -16.33
CA THR A 406 17.73 8.13 -14.92
C THR A 406 17.04 6.99 -14.18
N LEU A 407 17.31 6.88 -12.88
CA LEU A 407 16.53 6.08 -11.93
C LEU A 407 16.20 6.98 -10.74
N TYR A 408 14.98 6.87 -10.23
CA TYR A 408 14.54 7.63 -9.07
C TYR A 408 14.47 6.76 -7.84
N THR A 409 14.86 7.31 -6.69
CA THR A 409 14.44 6.73 -5.41
C THR A 409 12.95 6.98 -5.20
N ASP A 410 12.24 5.98 -4.71
CA ASP A 410 10.82 6.05 -4.37
C ASP A 410 10.58 6.19 -2.85
N TRP A 411 9.32 6.11 -2.43
CA TRP A 411 8.95 6.11 -1.02
C TRP A 411 9.41 4.83 -0.34
N TYR A 412 9.76 4.93 0.94
CA TYR A 412 10.20 3.76 1.72
C TYR A 412 11.40 3.01 1.11
N SER A 413 12.33 3.74 0.49
CA SER A 413 13.61 3.21 -0.02
C SER A 413 14.83 3.75 0.73
N GLY A 414 15.92 2.99 0.64
CA GLY A 414 17.27 3.48 0.92
C GLY A 414 17.79 4.36 -0.23
N THR A 415 18.93 5.01 -0.02
CA THR A 415 19.65 5.66 -1.11
C THR A 415 20.26 4.60 -2.02
N LEU A 416 20.06 4.70 -3.33
CA LEU A 416 20.71 3.81 -4.31
C LEU A 416 22.24 3.84 -4.12
N PRO A 417 22.91 2.71 -3.87
CA PRO A 417 24.36 2.68 -3.70
C PRO A 417 25.10 3.06 -4.99
N TYR A 418 24.50 2.67 -6.11
CA TYR A 418 24.79 3.00 -7.51
C TYR A 418 23.49 2.88 -8.33
N ALA A 419 23.49 3.31 -9.59
CA ALA A 419 22.33 3.20 -10.48
C ALA A 419 22.77 2.71 -11.86
N VAL A 420 22.08 1.69 -12.40
CA VAL A 420 22.24 1.25 -13.79
C VAL A 420 20.97 1.62 -14.55
N THR A 421 21.03 2.71 -15.33
CA THR A 421 19.87 3.20 -16.09
C THR A 421 19.52 2.28 -17.27
N PRO A 422 18.31 2.37 -17.86
CA PRO A 422 17.99 1.62 -19.08
C PRO A 422 19.00 1.83 -20.21
N LYS A 423 19.48 3.06 -20.40
CA LYS A 423 20.56 3.38 -21.34
C LYS A 423 21.84 2.61 -21.01
N ASP A 424 22.28 2.63 -19.76
CA ASP A 424 23.52 2.00 -19.33
C ASP A 424 23.47 0.48 -19.49
N GLY A 425 22.37 -0.17 -19.09
CA GLY A 425 22.20 -1.61 -19.23
C GLY A 425 22.20 -2.06 -20.69
N ILE A 426 21.51 -1.33 -21.57
CA ILE A 426 21.47 -1.63 -23.01
C ILE A 426 22.83 -1.37 -23.67
N ALA A 427 23.51 -0.28 -23.30
CA ALA A 427 24.87 0.01 -23.80
C ALA A 427 25.86 -1.08 -23.40
N ALA A 428 25.86 -1.48 -22.12
CA ALA A 428 26.68 -2.58 -21.61
C ALA A 428 26.37 -3.89 -22.36
N LYS A 429 25.09 -4.14 -22.65
CA LYS A 429 24.64 -5.35 -23.36
C LYS A 429 25.12 -5.41 -24.80
N LEU A 430 25.16 -4.28 -25.50
CA LEU A 430 25.69 -4.17 -26.86
C LEU A 430 27.21 -4.02 -26.92
N GLY A 431 27.86 -3.74 -25.79
CA GLY A 431 29.31 -3.48 -25.72
C GLY A 431 29.72 -2.15 -26.38
N THR A 432 28.78 -1.21 -26.55
CA THR A 432 29.02 0.09 -27.17
C THR A 432 28.04 1.13 -26.66
N ALA A 433 28.39 2.41 -26.79
CA ALA A 433 27.49 3.51 -26.47
C ALA A 433 26.25 3.50 -27.38
N VAL A 434 25.09 3.79 -26.79
CA VAL A 434 23.81 3.91 -27.50
C VAL A 434 23.41 5.37 -27.60
N ALA A 435 22.75 5.74 -28.70
CA ALA A 435 22.17 7.07 -28.80
C ALA A 435 21.03 7.21 -27.77
N SER A 436 20.96 8.35 -27.08
CA SER A 436 19.88 8.61 -26.13
C SER A 436 19.37 10.05 -26.21
N SER A 437 18.14 10.24 -25.74
CA SER A 437 17.53 11.54 -25.50
C SER A 437 16.42 11.36 -24.47
N GLU A 438 16.32 12.25 -23.49
CA GLU A 438 15.20 12.23 -22.54
C GLU A 438 13.85 12.56 -23.20
N GLY A 439 13.85 13.07 -24.43
CA GLY A 439 12.61 13.35 -25.17
C GLY A 439 11.77 14.50 -24.60
N VAL A 440 12.35 15.31 -23.69
CA VAL A 440 11.69 16.45 -23.05
C VAL A 440 12.14 17.78 -23.65
N ASP A 441 11.21 18.73 -23.75
CA ASP A 441 11.49 20.05 -24.27
C ASP A 441 12.44 20.82 -23.36
N ARG A 442 13.40 21.52 -23.96
CA ARG A 442 14.08 22.63 -23.28
C ARG A 442 13.36 23.92 -23.61
N ILE A 443 12.90 24.60 -22.58
CA ILE A 443 12.12 25.83 -22.69
C ILE A 443 12.84 27.02 -22.05
N ALA A 444 12.52 28.22 -22.52
CA ALA A 444 12.80 29.47 -21.83
C ALA A 444 11.47 30.19 -21.57
N LEU A 445 11.32 30.74 -20.36
CA LEU A 445 10.10 31.44 -19.93
C LEU A 445 10.34 32.94 -19.95
N LYS A 446 9.76 33.65 -20.92
CA LYS A 446 9.97 35.08 -21.12
C LYS A 446 8.77 35.88 -20.65
N ASN A 447 8.95 36.77 -19.69
CA ASN A 447 7.89 37.65 -19.23
C ASN A 447 7.45 38.58 -20.38
N THR A 448 6.17 38.55 -20.72
CA THR A 448 5.60 39.29 -21.86
C THR A 448 5.62 40.81 -21.66
N ALA A 449 5.59 41.27 -20.41
CA ALA A 449 5.60 42.69 -20.07
C ALA A 449 7.01 43.28 -20.00
N THR A 450 7.97 42.54 -19.41
CA THR A 450 9.33 43.04 -19.18
C THR A 450 10.33 42.62 -20.27
N GLY A 451 10.00 41.59 -21.05
CA GLY A 451 10.90 40.97 -22.03
C GLY A 451 12.07 40.19 -21.41
N LYS A 452 12.12 40.07 -20.08
CA LYS A 452 13.14 39.32 -19.33
C LYS A 452 12.80 37.84 -19.24
N TYR A 453 13.81 37.01 -19.01
CA TYR A 453 13.66 35.56 -18.85
C TYR A 453 13.77 35.14 -17.39
N VAL A 454 13.04 34.10 -17.02
CA VAL A 454 13.26 33.36 -15.76
C VAL A 454 14.64 32.71 -15.81
N THR A 455 15.47 32.96 -14.80
CA THR A 455 16.86 32.51 -14.72
C THR A 455 17.20 31.87 -13.38
N ALA A 456 17.96 30.78 -13.41
CA ALA A 456 18.38 29.99 -12.26
C ALA A 456 19.87 30.17 -11.93
N GLY A 457 20.25 29.80 -10.71
CA GLY A 457 21.65 29.81 -10.30
C GLY A 457 22.47 28.75 -11.01
N THR A 458 23.74 29.05 -11.30
CA THR A 458 24.67 28.13 -12.00
C THR A 458 25.44 27.20 -11.07
N GLY A 459 25.51 27.52 -9.77
CA GLY A 459 26.22 26.71 -8.77
C GLY A 459 25.42 25.51 -8.26
N ASP A 460 26.10 24.56 -7.63
CA ASP A 460 25.49 23.34 -7.09
C ASP A 460 24.43 23.62 -6.01
N SER A 461 24.60 24.67 -5.20
CA SER A 461 23.60 25.07 -4.21
C SER A 461 22.34 25.68 -4.82
N GLY A 462 22.35 25.93 -6.14
CA GLY A 462 21.39 26.78 -6.81
C GLY A 462 21.45 28.23 -6.33
N ALA A 463 20.52 29.05 -6.83
CA ALA A 463 20.23 30.38 -6.32
C ALA A 463 18.72 30.65 -6.47
N ALA A 464 18.23 31.71 -5.84
CA ALA A 464 16.85 32.15 -6.06
C ALA A 464 16.63 32.46 -7.55
N LEU A 465 15.53 31.97 -8.11
CA LEU A 465 15.13 32.28 -9.48
C LEU A 465 14.87 33.78 -9.63
N LYS A 466 15.31 34.36 -10.76
CA LYS A 466 15.15 35.79 -11.07
C LYS A 466 14.69 36.04 -12.49
N GLU A 467 14.05 37.18 -12.74
CA GLU A 467 13.89 37.73 -14.08
C GLU A 467 15.11 38.57 -14.48
N THR A 468 15.84 38.13 -15.51
CA THR A 468 17.01 38.86 -16.03
C THR A 468 17.00 38.93 -17.55
N ALA A 469 17.93 39.70 -18.13
CA ALA A 469 18.10 39.78 -19.59
C ALA A 469 18.97 38.65 -20.17
N ASP A 470 19.39 37.69 -19.34
CA ASP A 470 20.19 36.55 -19.78
C ASP A 470 19.35 35.60 -20.66
N THR A 471 19.96 35.15 -21.75
CA THR A 471 19.37 34.24 -22.75
C THR A 471 20.17 32.93 -22.88
N GLY A 472 21.22 32.77 -22.07
CA GLY A 472 22.08 31.60 -22.02
C GLY A 472 21.45 30.43 -21.27
N THR A 473 22.28 29.48 -20.85
CA THR A 473 21.80 28.25 -20.18
C THR A 473 21.12 28.51 -18.84
N ALA A 474 21.43 29.62 -18.17
CA ALA A 474 20.76 30.06 -16.95
C ALA A 474 19.26 30.30 -17.13
N SER A 475 18.82 30.67 -18.34
CA SER A 475 17.42 30.96 -18.66
C SER A 475 16.63 29.76 -19.19
N GLN A 476 17.23 28.56 -19.18
CA GLN A 476 16.69 27.39 -19.85
C GLN A 476 16.37 26.27 -18.86
N PHE A 477 15.25 25.60 -19.09
CA PHE A 477 14.75 24.52 -18.24
C PHE A 477 14.30 23.35 -19.10
N ASP A 478 14.72 22.14 -18.73
CA ASP A 478 14.11 20.92 -19.25
C ASP A 478 12.76 20.72 -18.53
N ALA A 479 11.67 20.61 -19.28
CA ALA A 479 10.31 20.52 -18.76
C ALA A 479 9.78 19.09 -18.88
N PHE A 480 9.69 18.39 -17.74
CA PHE A 480 9.13 17.04 -17.66
C PHE A 480 7.65 17.11 -17.33
N ASP A 481 6.82 16.43 -18.11
CA ASP A 481 5.39 16.30 -17.87
C ASP A 481 5.07 14.90 -17.34
N TRP A 482 4.44 14.89 -16.16
CA TRP A 482 4.13 13.69 -15.40
C TRP A 482 2.63 13.37 -15.41
N GLY A 483 1.83 14.06 -16.23
CA GLY A 483 0.37 13.88 -16.28
C GLY A 483 -0.38 14.79 -15.30
N SER A 484 -1.71 14.78 -15.38
CA SER A 484 -2.61 15.64 -14.57
C SER A 484 -2.28 17.15 -14.62
N GLY A 485 -1.56 17.60 -15.65
CA GLY A 485 -1.04 18.95 -15.83
C GLY A 485 0.15 19.32 -14.94
N ILE A 486 0.74 18.34 -14.23
CA ILE A 486 1.92 18.54 -13.38
C ILE A 486 3.19 18.43 -14.22
N VAL A 487 4.03 19.45 -14.10
CA VAL A 487 5.36 19.48 -14.69
C VAL A 487 6.43 19.76 -13.63
N THR A 488 7.64 19.27 -13.87
CA THR A 488 8.83 19.62 -13.09
C THR A 488 9.85 20.30 -14.00
N LEU A 489 10.52 21.33 -13.49
CA LEU A 489 11.50 22.11 -14.25
C LEU A 489 12.91 21.80 -13.74
N ARG A 490 13.77 21.25 -14.60
CA ARG A 490 15.20 21.04 -14.31
C ARG A 490 16.02 22.12 -14.99
N SER A 491 16.77 22.89 -14.23
CA SER A 491 17.59 23.97 -14.80
C SER A 491 18.72 23.40 -15.66
N ALA A 492 18.85 23.90 -16.88
CA ALA A 492 19.97 23.55 -17.77
C ALA A 492 21.32 24.09 -17.27
N ALA A 493 21.31 25.02 -16.29
CA ALA A 493 22.51 25.64 -15.75
C ALA A 493 23.32 24.72 -14.84
N ASN A 494 22.64 23.87 -14.06
CA ASN A 494 23.28 22.98 -13.08
C ASN A 494 22.65 21.57 -13.01
N GLY A 495 21.66 21.26 -13.85
CA GLY A 495 21.02 19.95 -13.89
C GLY A 495 20.12 19.64 -12.70
N LYS A 496 19.72 20.64 -11.90
CA LYS A 496 18.89 20.45 -10.69
C LYS A 496 17.46 20.95 -10.88
N TYR A 497 16.54 20.28 -10.21
CA TYR A 497 15.12 20.63 -10.19
C TYR A 497 14.88 21.89 -9.39
N VAL A 498 14.03 22.74 -9.96
CA VAL A 498 13.47 23.92 -9.30
C VAL A 498 12.44 23.45 -8.29
N GLY A 499 12.53 23.95 -7.06
CA GLY A 499 11.46 23.83 -6.09
C GLY A 499 11.33 25.03 -5.19
N TYR A 500 10.20 25.13 -4.49
CA TYR A 500 10.00 26.14 -3.46
C TYR A 500 10.76 25.75 -2.19
N ASN A 501 11.45 26.69 -1.56
CA ASN A 501 12.24 26.45 -0.34
C ASN A 501 11.65 27.15 0.90
N TRP A 502 10.33 27.34 0.95
CA TRP A 502 9.61 28.10 1.98
C TRP A 502 9.85 29.61 1.97
N SER A 503 10.63 30.12 1.01
CA SER A 503 10.85 31.55 0.81
C SER A 503 10.81 31.93 -0.67
N ASN A 504 11.65 31.31 -1.49
CA ASN A 504 11.81 31.57 -2.92
C ASN A 504 11.84 30.25 -3.69
N PHE A 505 11.92 30.32 -5.02
CA PHE A 505 12.18 29.15 -5.84
C PHE A 505 13.68 29.00 -6.11
N VAL A 506 14.23 27.80 -5.92
CA VAL A 506 15.66 27.50 -6.03
C VAL A 506 15.87 26.18 -6.77
N ASN A 507 16.91 26.11 -7.61
CA ASN A 507 17.30 24.93 -8.39
C ASN A 507 18.40 24.11 -7.71
N ASN A 508 18.07 23.38 -6.64
CA ASN A 508 19.07 22.68 -5.82
C ASN A 508 18.74 21.20 -5.53
N GLN A 509 17.64 20.67 -6.04
CA GLN A 509 17.24 19.27 -5.84
C GLN A 509 17.70 18.39 -6.99
N THR A 510 18.23 17.21 -6.70
CA THR A 510 18.66 16.25 -7.74
C THR A 510 17.49 15.49 -8.36
N GLN A 511 16.37 15.38 -7.64
CA GLN A 511 15.09 14.85 -8.11
C GLN A 511 13.95 15.47 -7.28
N PRO A 512 12.69 15.39 -7.74
CA PRO A 512 11.55 15.63 -6.87
C PRO A 512 11.57 14.67 -5.66
N ASN A 513 11.44 15.20 -4.45
CA ASN A 513 11.53 14.43 -3.20
C ASN A 513 10.92 15.18 -1.99
N GLY A 514 10.96 14.54 -0.82
CA GLY A 514 10.58 15.14 0.46
C GLY A 514 9.09 15.08 0.76
N TRP A 515 8.71 15.40 1.99
CA TRP A 515 7.34 15.19 2.47
C TRP A 515 6.28 16.01 1.74
N PHE A 516 6.59 17.20 1.23
CA PHE A 516 5.63 18.01 0.45
C PHE A 516 5.94 18.08 -1.05
N VAL A 517 7.04 17.48 -1.53
CA VAL A 517 7.49 17.50 -2.94
C VAL A 517 7.27 18.87 -3.61
N GLN A 518 8.17 19.79 -3.29
CA GLN A 518 8.05 21.21 -3.64
C GLN A 518 8.51 21.54 -5.06
N GLN A 519 8.68 20.54 -5.94
CA GLN A 519 9.24 20.68 -7.28
C GLN A 519 8.17 20.65 -8.39
N GLN A 520 6.90 20.84 -8.01
CA GLN A 520 5.74 20.67 -8.89
C GLN A 520 5.20 22.01 -9.37
N PHE A 521 4.90 22.10 -10.66
CA PHE A 521 4.31 23.28 -11.31
C PHE A 521 3.19 22.89 -12.27
N LYS A 522 2.30 23.83 -12.59
CA LYS A 522 1.40 23.77 -13.74
C LYS A 522 1.66 24.96 -14.65
N LEU A 523 1.78 24.70 -15.95
CA LEU A 523 1.86 25.74 -16.98
C LEU A 523 0.44 26.03 -17.50
N GLU A 524 -0.25 26.99 -16.86
CA GLU A 524 -1.63 27.34 -17.20
C GLU A 524 -1.65 28.27 -18.42
N ARG A 525 -2.03 27.76 -19.60
CA ARG A 525 -2.18 28.57 -20.82
C ARG A 525 -3.36 29.54 -20.69
N GLN A 526 -3.15 30.79 -21.08
CA GLN A 526 -4.15 31.87 -21.09
C GLN A 526 -4.73 32.08 -22.50
N ASP A 527 -5.82 32.84 -22.61
CA ASP A 527 -6.51 33.10 -23.87
C ASP A 527 -5.64 33.85 -24.89
N ASP A 528 -4.74 34.72 -24.41
CA ASP A 528 -3.77 35.45 -25.22
C ASP A 528 -2.57 34.59 -25.67
N GLY A 529 -2.54 33.31 -25.28
CA GLY A 529 -1.48 32.36 -25.61
C GLY A 529 -0.27 32.38 -24.68
N SER A 530 -0.22 33.31 -23.71
CA SER A 530 0.79 33.30 -22.64
C SER A 530 0.51 32.20 -21.60
N TYR A 531 1.44 32.00 -20.68
CA TYR A 531 1.34 31.02 -19.61
C TYR A 531 1.53 31.68 -18.25
N LEU A 532 0.71 31.26 -17.28
CA LEU A 532 0.98 31.48 -15.87
C LEU A 532 1.68 30.23 -15.32
N LEU A 533 2.72 30.43 -14.53
CA LEU A 533 3.33 29.36 -13.74
C LEU A 533 2.62 29.29 -12.39
N ARG A 534 1.87 28.21 -12.19
CA ARG A 534 1.27 27.90 -10.89
C ARG A 534 2.16 26.90 -10.16
N TYR A 535 2.56 27.23 -8.95
CA TYR A 535 3.17 26.30 -8.01
C TYR A 535 2.14 25.27 -7.54
N ALA A 536 2.53 24.00 -7.55
CA ALA A 536 1.67 22.86 -7.25
C ALA A 536 2.32 21.88 -6.27
N GLY A 537 3.21 22.35 -5.39
CA GLY A 537 3.72 21.52 -4.29
C GLY A 537 2.59 20.99 -3.41
N TYR A 538 2.77 19.83 -2.81
CA TYR A 538 1.68 19.18 -2.07
C TYR A 538 1.22 19.97 -0.86
N GLU A 539 2.10 20.76 -0.23
CA GLU A 539 1.71 21.63 0.87
C GLU A 539 0.65 22.65 0.46
N THR A 540 0.51 22.97 -0.83
CA THR A 540 -0.51 23.90 -1.32
C THR A 540 -1.93 23.33 -1.23
N GLY A 541 -2.08 22.01 -1.09
CA GLY A 541 -3.35 21.34 -0.86
C GLY A 541 -3.75 21.27 0.62
N GLU A 542 -2.84 21.63 1.52
CA GLU A 542 -3.05 21.53 2.95
C GLU A 542 -3.95 22.64 3.49
N SER A 543 -4.81 22.32 4.46
CA SER A 543 -5.76 23.28 5.04
C SER A 543 -5.12 24.50 5.72
N TRP A 544 -3.85 24.39 6.11
CA TRP A 544 -3.08 25.46 6.75
C TRP A 544 -2.32 26.35 5.75
N TRP A 545 -2.29 25.99 4.47
CA TRP A 545 -1.62 26.80 3.45
C TRP A 545 -2.51 27.94 2.98
N SER A 546 -2.10 29.18 3.28
CA SER A 546 -2.80 30.40 2.84
C SER A 546 -1.99 31.24 1.86
N ASN A 547 -0.80 30.78 1.47
CA ASN A 547 0.06 31.55 0.58
C ASN A 547 -0.48 31.51 -0.86
N PRO A 548 -0.23 32.57 -1.65
CA PRO A 548 -0.50 32.52 -3.07
C PRO A 548 0.25 31.38 -3.76
N VAL A 549 -0.19 30.99 -4.96
CA VAL A 549 0.35 29.83 -5.69
C VAL A 549 0.84 30.17 -7.09
N TYR A 550 0.90 31.43 -7.49
CA TYR A 550 1.42 31.82 -8.81
C TYR A 550 2.81 32.42 -8.70
N LEU A 551 3.62 32.25 -9.74
CA LEU A 551 4.97 32.83 -9.79
C LEU A 551 4.93 34.26 -10.34
N GLY A 552 5.67 35.14 -9.70
CA GLY A 552 5.93 36.50 -10.18
C GLY A 552 7.05 37.19 -9.39
N PRO A 553 7.55 38.35 -9.88
CA PRO A 553 8.53 39.14 -9.17
C PRO A 553 7.99 39.61 -7.81
N THR A 554 8.77 39.41 -6.75
CA THR A 554 8.42 39.82 -5.37
C THR A 554 9.25 41.00 -4.84
N GLY A 555 10.26 41.44 -5.60
CA GLY A 555 11.07 42.62 -5.33
C GLY A 555 11.65 43.21 -6.61
N ASP A 556 12.25 44.40 -6.49
CA ASP A 556 12.75 45.19 -7.63
C ASP A 556 13.96 44.55 -8.33
N ASP A 557 14.64 43.61 -7.66
CA ASP A 557 15.80 42.89 -8.20
C ASP A 557 15.40 41.72 -9.13
N GLY A 558 14.10 41.54 -9.37
CA GLY A 558 13.54 40.51 -10.25
C GLY A 558 13.41 39.14 -9.59
N THR A 559 13.67 38.99 -8.28
CA THR A 559 13.53 37.70 -7.58
C THR A 559 12.09 37.17 -7.64
N LEU A 560 11.95 35.92 -8.06
CA LEU A 560 10.67 35.24 -8.21
C LEU A 560 10.23 34.57 -6.91
N GLY A 561 8.97 34.80 -6.55
CA GLY A 561 8.31 34.18 -5.41
C GLY A 561 6.82 33.95 -5.70
N LEU A 562 6.07 33.69 -4.63
CA LEU A 562 4.64 33.43 -4.70
C LEU A 562 3.84 34.74 -4.68
N VAL A 563 2.96 34.92 -5.66
CA VAL A 563 2.08 36.09 -5.83
C VAL A 563 0.64 35.65 -6.14
N GLY A 564 -0.32 36.56 -5.90
CA GLY A 564 -1.72 36.36 -6.29
C GLY A 564 -1.88 36.25 -7.81
N LYS A 565 -2.95 35.59 -8.28
CA LYS A 565 -3.19 35.36 -9.71
C LYS A 565 -3.23 36.68 -10.51
N ASP A 566 -3.79 37.73 -9.92
CA ASP A 566 -3.87 39.09 -10.48
C ASP A 566 -2.48 39.75 -10.69
N LYS A 567 -1.46 39.28 -9.97
CA LYS A 567 -0.08 39.77 -10.03
C LYS A 567 0.87 38.76 -10.68
N ALA A 568 0.36 37.63 -11.13
CA ALA A 568 1.17 36.59 -11.76
C ALA A 568 1.81 37.14 -13.04
N ALA A 569 3.08 36.82 -13.26
CA ALA A 569 3.75 37.17 -14.50
C ALA A 569 3.23 36.28 -15.63
N HIS A 570 2.96 36.89 -16.79
CA HIS A 570 2.60 36.20 -18.02
C HIS A 570 3.88 35.86 -18.78
N TYR A 571 4.08 34.60 -19.11
CA TYR A 571 5.27 34.13 -19.80
C TYR A 571 4.95 33.59 -21.20
N THR A 572 5.79 33.87 -22.19
CA THR A 572 5.88 32.99 -23.36
C THR A 572 6.62 31.72 -22.96
N LYS A 573 6.27 30.60 -23.59
CA LYS A 573 7.00 29.33 -23.48
C LYS A 573 7.78 29.12 -24.77
N ASP A 574 8.99 29.66 -24.82
CA ASP A 574 9.86 29.58 -26.00
C ASP A 574 10.54 28.20 -25.98
N VAL A 575 10.23 27.34 -26.96
CA VAL A 575 10.91 26.05 -27.11
C VAL A 575 12.29 26.29 -27.70
N VAL A 576 13.33 26.16 -26.87
CA VAL A 576 14.74 26.29 -27.27
C VAL A 576 15.21 25.03 -27.97
N ARG A 577 14.70 23.87 -27.55
CA ARG A 577 15.03 22.55 -28.08
C ARG A 577 13.80 21.65 -27.96
N ASP A 578 13.36 21.12 -29.09
CA ASP A 578 12.23 20.19 -29.17
C ASP A 578 12.70 18.78 -28.79
N GLY A 579 12.20 18.27 -27.66
CA GLY A 579 12.61 16.98 -27.13
C GLY A 579 12.18 15.81 -28.02
N ALA A 580 10.99 15.87 -28.61
CA ALA A 580 10.50 14.85 -29.50
C ALA A 580 11.31 14.78 -30.80
N ALA A 581 11.69 15.94 -31.35
CA ALA A 581 12.54 16.00 -32.53
C ALA A 581 13.93 15.40 -32.30
N GLU A 582 14.53 15.62 -31.12
CA GLU A 582 15.80 15.00 -30.76
C GLU A 582 15.69 13.49 -30.56
N ALA A 583 14.64 13.02 -29.88
CA ALA A 583 14.40 11.60 -29.74
C ALA A 583 14.23 10.93 -31.12
N VAL A 584 13.50 11.58 -32.03
CA VAL A 584 13.39 11.16 -33.44
C VAL A 584 14.75 11.12 -34.13
N ALA A 585 15.61 12.12 -33.92
CA ALA A 585 16.96 12.13 -34.47
C ALA A 585 17.83 10.99 -33.92
N ALA A 586 17.73 10.70 -32.61
CA ALA A 586 18.50 9.64 -31.95
C ALA A 586 18.13 8.23 -32.45
N VAL A 587 16.85 7.98 -32.77
CA VAL A 587 16.36 6.66 -33.20
C VAL A 587 16.49 6.42 -34.71
N LYS A 588 16.71 7.47 -35.51
CA LYS A 588 16.77 7.38 -36.97
C LYS A 588 17.97 6.54 -37.41
N GLY A 589 17.71 5.55 -38.27
CA GLY A 589 18.74 4.65 -38.78
C GLY A 589 19.23 3.59 -37.78
N LYS A 590 18.62 3.49 -36.60
CA LYS A 590 18.89 2.39 -35.64
C LYS A 590 18.01 1.18 -35.95
N ASP A 591 18.50 -0.01 -35.62
CA ASP A 591 17.74 -1.24 -35.80
C ASP A 591 16.52 -1.32 -34.87
N THR A 592 16.57 -0.66 -33.72
CA THR A 592 15.48 -0.62 -32.74
C THR A 592 15.47 0.71 -31.99
N ALA A 593 14.28 1.22 -31.71
CA ALA A 593 14.05 2.30 -30.76
C ALA A 593 13.46 1.73 -29.46
N VAL A 594 14.09 2.00 -28.33
CA VAL A 594 13.55 1.67 -27.00
C VAL A 594 13.09 2.98 -26.36
N VAL A 595 11.80 3.10 -26.09
CA VAL A 595 11.20 4.29 -25.48
C VAL A 595 10.81 3.97 -24.04
N VAL A 596 11.40 4.66 -23.07
CA VAL A 596 11.15 4.46 -21.64
C VAL A 596 10.30 5.62 -21.11
N ILE A 597 9.07 5.30 -20.74
CA ILE A 597 8.03 6.22 -20.26
C ILE A 597 7.45 5.70 -18.95
N GLY A 598 6.70 6.53 -18.24
CA GLY A 598 6.03 6.11 -17.00
C GLY A 598 5.89 7.26 -16.02
N SER A 599 6.24 6.99 -14.76
CA SER A 599 5.95 7.87 -13.64
C SER A 599 7.19 8.40 -12.93
N MET A 600 7.05 9.53 -12.25
CA MET A 600 7.94 9.96 -11.17
C MET A 600 7.37 9.46 -9.83
N PRO A 601 8.06 8.57 -9.08
CA PRO A 601 7.50 7.96 -7.86
C PRO A 601 7.08 8.99 -6.80
N ALA A 602 7.80 10.11 -6.68
CA ALA A 602 7.46 11.15 -5.72
C ALA A 602 6.18 11.95 -6.06
N ILE A 603 5.67 11.87 -7.30
CA ILE A 603 4.59 12.72 -7.83
C ILE A 603 3.35 11.89 -8.20
N ASN A 604 3.55 10.77 -8.88
CA ASN A 604 2.44 10.05 -9.52
C ASN A 604 1.73 9.05 -8.61
N GLY A 605 2.19 8.87 -7.38
CA GLY A 605 1.49 8.13 -6.36
C GLY A 605 2.36 8.10 -5.11
N ARG A 606 1.80 8.53 -3.99
CA ARG A 606 2.53 8.57 -2.73
C ARG A 606 1.61 8.58 -1.53
N GLU A 607 2.21 8.36 -0.37
CA GLU A 607 1.58 8.63 0.90
C GLU A 607 1.04 10.07 1.03
N ALA A 608 -0.15 10.19 1.65
CA ALA A 608 -0.97 11.38 1.82
C ALA A 608 -1.64 11.94 0.55
N HIS A 609 -1.39 11.37 -0.64
CA HIS A 609 -1.97 11.87 -1.89
C HIS A 609 -2.38 10.75 -2.85
N ASP A 610 -3.69 10.55 -2.99
CA ASP A 610 -4.25 9.67 -4.02
C ASP A 610 -4.11 10.27 -5.42
N ARG A 611 -4.03 9.39 -6.42
CA ARG A 611 -4.07 9.77 -7.83
C ARG A 611 -5.47 10.24 -8.21
N THR A 612 -5.53 11.30 -9.00
CA THR A 612 -6.81 11.80 -9.55
C THR A 612 -7.19 11.15 -10.87
N ASP A 613 -6.23 10.53 -11.56
CA ASP A 613 -6.42 9.81 -12.81
C ASP A 613 -5.40 8.66 -12.94
N MET A 614 -5.63 7.80 -13.94
CA MET A 614 -4.79 6.66 -14.30
C MET A 614 -4.00 6.91 -15.60
N GLY A 615 -4.04 8.11 -16.17
CA GLY A 615 -3.52 8.41 -17.50
C GLY A 615 -1.99 8.42 -17.58
N LEU A 616 -1.46 8.05 -18.76
CA LEU A 616 -0.09 8.42 -19.11
C LEU A 616 -0.02 9.92 -19.43
N ALA A 617 1.11 10.57 -19.12
CA ALA A 617 1.35 11.95 -19.47
C ALA A 617 1.18 12.20 -21.00
N PRO A 618 0.40 13.22 -21.43
CA PRO A 618 0.15 13.47 -22.84
C PRO A 618 1.42 13.69 -23.67
N SER A 619 2.44 14.35 -23.12
CA SER A 619 3.73 14.55 -23.82
C SER A 619 4.47 13.23 -24.06
N GLN A 620 4.39 12.27 -23.13
CA GLN A 620 5.02 10.97 -23.25
C GLN A 620 4.30 10.12 -24.31
N GLU A 621 2.97 10.19 -24.39
CA GLU A 621 2.22 9.56 -25.50
C GLU A 621 2.61 10.17 -26.86
N ALA A 622 2.71 11.50 -26.95
CA ALA A 622 3.12 12.18 -28.17
C ALA A 622 4.56 11.79 -28.59
N LEU A 623 5.47 11.69 -27.62
CA LEU A 623 6.84 11.23 -27.85
C LEU A 623 6.88 9.82 -28.44
N VAL A 624 6.13 8.86 -27.88
CA VAL A 624 6.07 7.49 -28.41
C VAL A 624 5.56 7.48 -29.85
N LYS A 625 4.51 8.26 -30.15
CA LYS A 625 3.96 8.37 -31.52
C LYS A 625 5.00 8.93 -32.50
N ALA A 626 5.72 9.98 -32.12
CA ALA A 626 6.76 10.58 -32.94
C ALA A 626 7.94 9.62 -33.21
N VAL A 627 8.44 8.96 -32.17
CA VAL A 627 9.52 7.97 -32.26
C VAL A 627 9.10 6.80 -33.15
N ARG A 628 7.90 6.26 -32.95
CA ARG A 628 7.36 5.15 -33.76
C ARG A 628 7.23 5.53 -35.23
N ALA A 629 6.81 6.76 -35.54
CA ALA A 629 6.73 7.24 -36.92
C ALA A 629 8.11 7.29 -37.59
N ALA A 630 9.16 7.62 -36.84
CA ALA A 630 10.54 7.63 -37.33
C ALA A 630 11.20 6.25 -37.37
N ASN A 631 10.84 5.35 -36.44
CA ASN A 631 11.33 3.99 -36.36
C ASN A 631 10.19 3.01 -36.00
N PRO A 632 9.63 2.27 -36.97
CA PRO A 632 8.51 1.36 -36.71
C PRO A 632 8.90 0.15 -35.83
N LYS A 633 10.19 -0.13 -35.65
CA LYS A 633 10.70 -1.14 -34.71
C LYS A 633 10.88 -0.52 -33.32
N THR A 634 9.79 0.05 -32.81
CA THR A 634 9.74 0.67 -31.49
C THR A 634 9.30 -0.35 -30.44
N VAL A 635 10.05 -0.43 -29.35
CA VAL A 635 9.71 -1.14 -28.11
C VAL A 635 9.44 -0.09 -27.04
N VAL A 636 8.34 -0.21 -26.33
CA VAL A 636 8.00 0.71 -25.24
C VAL A 636 8.15 0.00 -23.90
N ILE A 637 8.90 0.64 -23.00
CA ILE A 637 9.02 0.26 -21.59
C ILE A 637 8.15 1.22 -20.80
N VAL A 638 7.21 0.67 -20.04
CA VAL A 638 6.42 1.41 -19.05
C VAL A 638 7.05 1.15 -17.69
N GLU A 639 7.79 2.12 -17.18
CA GLU A 639 8.42 2.11 -15.86
C GLU A 639 7.57 2.89 -14.87
N ASN A 640 6.70 2.18 -14.14
CA ASN A 640 5.84 2.75 -13.11
C ASN A 640 5.36 1.67 -12.12
N SER A 641 4.98 2.07 -10.92
CA SER A 641 4.47 1.13 -9.90
C SER A 641 2.94 1.06 -9.81
N TYR A 642 2.22 1.62 -10.79
CA TYR A 642 0.76 1.75 -10.76
C TYR A 642 0.12 1.31 -12.08
N PRO A 643 -1.15 0.87 -12.08
CA PRO A 643 -1.88 0.66 -13.32
C PRO A 643 -2.03 1.99 -14.04
N THR A 644 -1.60 2.02 -15.31
CA THR A 644 -1.72 3.19 -16.17
C THR A 644 -2.50 2.84 -17.42
N THR A 645 -3.44 3.69 -17.78
CA THR A 645 -4.15 3.59 -19.05
C THR A 645 -3.19 4.00 -20.18
N LEU A 646 -3.06 3.12 -21.18
CA LEU A 646 -2.13 3.31 -22.31
C LEU A 646 -2.83 3.78 -23.59
N GLY A 647 -4.15 4.01 -23.55
CA GLY A 647 -4.93 4.51 -24.68
C GLY A 647 -4.67 3.75 -25.99
N ALA A 648 -4.36 4.51 -27.05
CA ALA A 648 -4.08 3.96 -28.37
C ALA A 648 -2.72 3.22 -28.45
N LEU A 649 -1.74 3.58 -27.60
CA LEU A 649 -0.41 2.98 -27.60
C LEU A 649 -0.46 1.46 -27.42
N GLN A 650 -1.38 0.98 -26.56
CA GLN A 650 -1.61 -0.45 -26.33
C GLN A 650 -1.82 -1.23 -27.65
N LYS A 651 -2.50 -0.63 -28.64
CA LYS A 651 -2.76 -1.26 -29.93
C LYS A 651 -1.69 -0.95 -30.98
N GLU A 652 -1.11 0.24 -30.93
CA GLU A 652 -0.28 0.76 -32.02
C GLU A 652 1.19 0.30 -31.98
N VAL A 653 1.76 0.06 -30.80
CA VAL A 653 3.19 -0.28 -30.67
C VAL A 653 3.44 -1.79 -30.80
N PRO A 654 4.56 -2.23 -31.42
CA PRO A 654 4.88 -3.65 -31.58
C PRO A 654 5.06 -4.41 -30.27
N ALA A 655 5.75 -3.81 -29.28
CA ALA A 655 6.02 -4.45 -28.00
C ALA A 655 5.86 -3.47 -26.84
N LEU A 656 5.31 -3.99 -25.74
CA LEU A 656 5.16 -3.31 -24.46
C LEU A 656 5.72 -4.21 -23.36
N LEU A 657 6.67 -3.68 -22.61
CA LEU A 657 7.19 -4.29 -21.39
C LEU A 657 6.85 -3.35 -20.22
N TRP A 658 6.38 -3.91 -19.11
CA TRP A 658 6.19 -3.19 -17.87
C TRP A 658 7.23 -3.61 -16.84
N THR A 659 7.79 -2.63 -16.14
CA THR A 659 8.60 -2.81 -14.94
C THR A 659 8.14 -1.80 -13.90
N THR A 660 8.26 -2.14 -12.63
CA THR A 660 8.17 -1.14 -11.57
C THR A 660 9.42 -0.28 -11.56
N HIS A 661 9.45 0.73 -10.68
CA HIS A 661 10.73 1.24 -10.19
C HIS A 661 11.46 0.06 -9.53
N ALA A 662 12.48 -0.46 -10.21
CA ALA A 662 13.05 -1.79 -9.93
C ALA A 662 14.39 -1.72 -9.17
N GLY A 663 14.70 -0.56 -8.59
CA GLY A 663 15.90 -0.32 -7.81
C GLY A 663 17.18 -0.22 -8.64
N GLN A 664 18.32 -0.48 -8.01
CA GLN A 664 19.66 -0.15 -8.53
C GLN A 664 20.08 -0.90 -9.82
N GLU A 665 19.43 -2.04 -10.11
CA GLU A 665 19.76 -2.93 -11.24
C GLU A 665 18.74 -2.87 -12.39
N THR A 666 17.80 -1.91 -12.37
CA THR A 666 16.71 -1.78 -13.35
C THR A 666 17.20 -1.90 -14.80
N GLY A 667 18.25 -1.18 -15.18
CA GLY A 667 18.77 -1.19 -16.55
C GLY A 667 19.35 -2.54 -16.99
N ASN A 668 20.08 -3.22 -16.11
CA ASN A 668 20.63 -4.56 -16.41
C ASN A 668 19.51 -5.58 -16.55
N ALA A 669 18.51 -5.54 -15.66
CA ALA A 669 17.35 -6.42 -15.71
C ALA A 669 16.53 -6.22 -17.00
N LEU A 670 16.28 -4.97 -17.39
CA LEU A 670 15.63 -4.65 -18.65
C LEU A 670 16.44 -5.16 -19.85
N ALA A 671 17.76 -4.97 -19.85
CA ALA A 671 18.62 -5.48 -20.92
C ALA A 671 18.60 -7.01 -21.02
N ASP A 672 18.56 -7.72 -19.89
CA ASP A 672 18.48 -9.18 -19.86
C ASP A 672 17.20 -9.68 -20.55
N VAL A 673 16.07 -9.06 -20.24
CA VAL A 673 14.79 -9.38 -20.86
C VAL A 673 14.80 -8.98 -22.34
N LEU A 674 15.11 -7.72 -22.64
CA LEU A 674 15.04 -7.16 -24.00
C LEU A 674 15.87 -7.95 -25.00
N TYR A 675 17.04 -8.46 -24.61
CA TYR A 675 17.94 -9.21 -25.49
C TYR A 675 17.81 -10.74 -25.34
N GLY A 676 16.83 -11.21 -24.58
CA GLY A 676 16.50 -12.64 -24.43
C GLY A 676 17.54 -13.45 -23.65
N ASP A 677 18.34 -12.82 -22.80
CA ASP A 677 19.10 -13.55 -21.77
C ASP A 677 18.17 -14.12 -20.71
N ALA A 678 17.10 -13.38 -20.42
CA ALA A 678 15.98 -13.83 -19.61
C ALA A 678 14.71 -13.86 -20.47
N ASN A 679 13.92 -14.92 -20.29
CA ASN A 679 12.58 -15.00 -20.85
C ASN A 679 11.60 -14.42 -19.81
N PRO A 680 10.85 -13.34 -20.13
CA PRO A 680 9.97 -12.72 -19.15
C PRO A 680 8.87 -13.69 -18.72
N ALA A 681 8.68 -13.76 -17.41
CA ALA A 681 7.68 -14.62 -16.79
C ALA A 681 6.87 -13.92 -15.69
N GLY A 682 7.15 -12.64 -15.42
CA GLY A 682 6.34 -11.85 -14.51
C GLY A 682 4.87 -11.82 -14.92
N ARG A 683 3.99 -11.65 -13.93
CA ARG A 683 2.53 -11.56 -14.12
C ARG A 683 1.97 -10.42 -13.29
N LEU A 684 1.05 -9.65 -13.86
CA LEU A 684 0.35 -8.56 -13.16
C LEU A 684 -0.39 -9.08 -11.92
N THR A 685 -0.32 -8.33 -10.82
CA THR A 685 -0.95 -8.71 -9.54
C THR A 685 -2.24 -7.95 -9.25
N GLN A 686 -2.70 -7.15 -10.20
CA GLN A 686 -3.94 -6.39 -10.13
C GLN A 686 -4.51 -6.15 -11.52
N THR A 687 -5.81 -5.89 -11.58
CA THR A 687 -6.52 -5.59 -12.82
C THR A 687 -6.18 -4.18 -13.29
N TRP A 688 -5.69 -4.07 -14.52
CA TRP A 688 -5.54 -2.77 -15.17
C TRP A 688 -6.87 -2.43 -15.85
N TYR A 689 -7.60 -1.49 -15.28
CA TYR A 689 -8.86 -0.99 -15.82
C TYR A 689 -8.64 -0.20 -17.11
N ARG A 690 -9.67 -0.10 -17.97
CA ARG A 690 -9.58 0.66 -19.22
C ARG A 690 -9.78 2.16 -19.00
N SER A 691 -10.58 2.49 -18.00
CA SER A 691 -11.00 3.86 -17.69
C SER A 691 -11.28 3.98 -16.20
N GLU A 692 -11.06 5.17 -15.65
CA GLU A 692 -11.44 5.55 -14.28
C GLU A 692 -12.97 5.51 -14.12
N SER A 693 -13.73 5.63 -15.21
CA SER A 693 -15.19 5.46 -15.22
C SER A 693 -15.66 4.05 -14.87
N ASP A 694 -14.75 3.06 -14.93
CA ASP A 694 -15.04 1.68 -14.50
C ASP A 694 -14.95 1.53 -12.97
N LEU A 695 -14.54 2.58 -12.26
CA LEU A 695 -14.30 2.56 -10.82
C LEU A 695 -15.36 3.41 -10.08
N PRO A 696 -15.87 2.94 -8.93
CA PRO A 696 -16.72 3.75 -8.07
C PRO A 696 -15.90 4.84 -7.35
N SER A 697 -16.49 5.50 -6.35
CA SER A 697 -15.71 6.31 -5.41
C SER A 697 -14.55 5.51 -4.82
N ILE A 698 -13.40 6.15 -4.61
CA ILE A 698 -12.28 5.51 -3.89
C ILE A 698 -12.70 5.09 -2.47
N LEU A 699 -13.69 5.77 -1.88
CA LEU A 699 -14.21 5.43 -0.54
C LEU A 699 -15.22 4.28 -0.53
N ASP A 700 -15.53 3.68 -1.68
CA ASP A 700 -16.46 2.55 -1.77
C ASP A 700 -15.75 1.20 -1.55
N TYR A 701 -15.75 0.72 -0.31
CA TYR A 701 -15.06 -0.50 0.09
C TYR A 701 -15.87 -1.80 -0.13
N ASP A 702 -17.16 -1.74 -0.48
CA ASP A 702 -17.94 -2.96 -0.75
C ASP A 702 -17.64 -3.50 -2.15
N ILE A 703 -16.54 -4.25 -2.26
CA ILE A 703 -16.10 -4.86 -3.52
C ILE A 703 -17.13 -5.84 -4.11
N ILE A 704 -18.00 -6.40 -3.26
CA ILE A 704 -19.03 -7.37 -3.66
C ILE A 704 -20.18 -6.61 -4.31
N LYS A 705 -20.70 -5.55 -3.69
CA LYS A 705 -21.80 -4.75 -4.23
C LYS A 705 -21.37 -4.01 -5.48
N SER A 706 -20.19 -3.40 -5.47
CA SER A 706 -19.72 -2.51 -6.53
C SER A 706 -18.93 -3.21 -7.64
N ASP A 707 -18.99 -4.55 -7.70
CA ASP A 707 -18.39 -5.37 -8.76
C ASP A 707 -16.90 -5.05 -9.00
N ARG A 708 -16.09 -5.05 -7.93
CA ARG A 708 -14.68 -4.65 -7.99
C ARG A 708 -13.70 -5.82 -8.07
N THR A 709 -12.45 -5.49 -8.44
CA THR A 709 -11.32 -6.41 -8.65
C THR A 709 -11.61 -7.48 -9.72
N TYR A 710 -10.65 -8.32 -10.09
CA TYR A 710 -10.94 -9.46 -10.97
C TYR A 710 -11.99 -10.42 -10.40
N GLN A 711 -12.24 -10.39 -9.08
CA GLN A 711 -13.20 -11.28 -8.43
C GLN A 711 -14.64 -10.96 -8.80
N TYR A 712 -15.01 -9.68 -8.96
CA TYR A 712 -16.40 -9.29 -9.25
C TYR A 712 -16.57 -8.41 -10.48
N PHE A 713 -15.49 -7.86 -11.04
CA PHE A 713 -15.56 -6.96 -12.20
C PHE A 713 -16.08 -7.67 -13.45
N LYS A 714 -17.18 -7.13 -13.98
CA LYS A 714 -17.88 -7.64 -15.18
C LYS A 714 -17.44 -6.95 -16.47
N GLY A 715 -16.70 -5.84 -16.38
CA GLY A 715 -16.20 -5.10 -17.53
C GLY A 715 -14.99 -5.77 -18.17
N GLN A 716 -14.46 -5.13 -19.22
CA GLN A 716 -13.29 -5.63 -19.93
C GLN A 716 -12.02 -4.94 -19.44
N ALA A 717 -11.14 -5.68 -18.75
CA ALA A 717 -9.83 -5.16 -18.35
C ALA A 717 -8.99 -4.72 -19.57
N LEU A 718 -8.12 -3.73 -19.38
CA LEU A 718 -7.02 -3.41 -20.29
C LEU A 718 -6.00 -4.55 -20.25
N TYR A 719 -5.58 -4.94 -19.05
CA TYR A 719 -4.85 -6.17 -18.76
C TYR A 719 -5.45 -6.85 -17.52
N PRO A 720 -5.84 -8.13 -17.60
CA PRO A 720 -6.49 -8.83 -16.51
C PRO A 720 -5.49 -9.23 -15.40
N PHE A 721 -6.00 -9.46 -14.19
CA PHE A 721 -5.20 -10.06 -13.11
C PHE A 721 -4.48 -11.33 -13.56
N GLY A 722 -3.21 -11.46 -13.18
CA GLY A 722 -2.35 -12.59 -13.53
C GLY A 722 -1.83 -12.57 -14.97
N TYR A 723 -2.00 -11.49 -15.72
CA TYR A 723 -1.57 -11.40 -17.13
C TYR A 723 -0.06 -11.17 -17.28
N GLY A 724 0.54 -11.82 -18.26
CA GLY A 724 1.89 -11.58 -18.74
C GLY A 724 2.23 -12.57 -19.85
N LEU A 725 3.01 -12.12 -20.84
CA LEU A 725 3.45 -12.95 -21.96
C LEU A 725 4.82 -13.57 -21.68
N SER A 726 5.24 -14.48 -22.56
CA SER A 726 6.56 -15.10 -22.58
C SER A 726 7.11 -15.08 -24.00
N TYR A 727 8.43 -15.24 -24.17
CA TYR A 727 9.04 -15.51 -25.48
C TYR A 727 8.84 -16.94 -25.96
N THR A 728 8.24 -17.80 -25.14
CA THR A 728 7.82 -19.14 -25.54
C THR A 728 6.31 -19.33 -25.33
N SER A 729 5.77 -20.48 -25.71
CA SER A 729 4.37 -20.82 -25.55
C SER A 729 4.21 -22.07 -24.69
N PHE A 730 3.09 -22.15 -23.99
CA PHE A 730 2.80 -23.28 -23.11
C PHE A 730 1.43 -23.87 -23.41
N ARG A 731 1.37 -25.19 -23.50
CA ARG A 731 0.12 -25.94 -23.61
C ARG A 731 -0.19 -26.61 -22.29
N TYR A 732 -1.44 -26.52 -21.88
CA TYR A 732 -1.95 -27.17 -20.67
C TYR A 732 -2.69 -28.44 -21.10
N GLY A 733 -2.41 -29.54 -20.42
CA GLY A 733 -3.11 -30.80 -20.60
C GLY A 733 -4.44 -30.83 -19.86
N GLU A 734 -5.03 -32.02 -19.77
CA GLU A 734 -6.24 -32.24 -18.99
C GLU A 734 -6.00 -31.99 -17.50
N LEU A 735 -6.99 -31.36 -16.86
CA LEU A 735 -7.01 -31.12 -15.43
C LEU A 735 -7.47 -32.39 -14.70
N LYS A 736 -6.60 -32.94 -13.86
CA LYS A 736 -6.88 -34.17 -13.10
C LYS A 736 -7.05 -33.85 -11.62
N ARG A 737 -8.14 -34.32 -11.02
CA ARG A 737 -8.32 -34.27 -9.56
C ARG A 737 -7.35 -35.26 -8.91
N THR A 738 -6.70 -34.86 -7.84
CA THR A 738 -5.82 -35.71 -7.02
C THR A 738 -6.12 -35.54 -5.53
N ASP A 739 -5.49 -36.37 -4.71
CA ASP A 739 -5.57 -36.25 -3.26
C ASP A 739 -4.96 -34.90 -2.84
N GLY A 740 -5.80 -34.00 -2.33
CA GLY A 740 -5.40 -32.68 -1.85
C GLY A 740 -5.41 -31.56 -2.89
N GLY A 741 -5.81 -31.78 -4.14
CA GLY A 741 -5.79 -30.71 -5.14
C GLY A 741 -6.08 -31.14 -6.56
N TYR A 742 -5.43 -30.46 -7.50
CA TYR A 742 -5.50 -30.76 -8.92
C TYR A 742 -4.10 -30.82 -9.51
N GLU A 743 -3.95 -31.61 -10.56
CA GLU A 743 -2.74 -31.69 -11.35
C GLU A 743 -3.02 -31.38 -12.81
N VAL A 744 -2.10 -30.66 -13.45
CA VAL A 744 -2.14 -30.37 -14.88
C VAL A 744 -0.75 -30.55 -15.47
N ALA A 745 -0.67 -31.23 -16.60
CA ALA A 745 0.58 -31.30 -17.36
C ALA A 745 0.76 -29.98 -18.13
N VAL A 746 1.90 -29.31 -17.95
CA VAL A 746 2.26 -28.10 -18.68
C VAL A 746 3.44 -28.43 -19.57
N THR A 747 3.27 -28.23 -20.87
CA THR A 747 4.31 -28.44 -21.89
C THR A 747 4.77 -27.10 -22.43
N ASN A 748 6.08 -26.85 -22.44
CA ASN A 748 6.64 -25.75 -23.23
C ASN A 748 6.64 -26.17 -24.72
N THR A 749 5.80 -25.53 -25.51
CA THR A 749 5.59 -25.84 -26.94
C THR A 749 6.40 -24.94 -27.88
N GLY A 750 7.11 -23.95 -27.35
CA GLY A 750 7.95 -23.08 -28.15
C GLY A 750 9.39 -23.59 -28.26
N ARG A 751 10.29 -22.68 -28.66
CA ARG A 751 11.69 -22.98 -28.98
C ARG A 751 12.68 -22.48 -27.93
N LEU A 752 12.20 -21.70 -26.96
CA LEU A 752 13.01 -21.11 -25.90
C LEU A 752 12.60 -21.70 -24.56
N ALA A 753 13.58 -21.87 -23.66
CA ALA A 753 13.28 -22.15 -22.27
C ALA A 753 12.54 -20.95 -21.66
N GLY A 754 11.69 -21.20 -20.68
CA GLY A 754 10.98 -20.14 -19.97
C GLY A 754 10.17 -20.69 -18.82
N ASP A 755 9.73 -19.77 -17.96
CA ASP A 755 8.85 -20.09 -16.85
C ASP A 755 7.40 -19.83 -17.21
N GLU A 756 6.51 -20.66 -16.67
CA GLU A 756 5.06 -20.44 -16.70
C GLU A 756 4.55 -20.32 -15.26
N VAL A 757 3.63 -19.38 -15.04
CA VAL A 757 2.92 -19.21 -13.77
C VAL A 757 1.51 -19.77 -13.94
N VAL A 758 1.34 -20.99 -13.45
CA VAL A 758 0.08 -21.74 -13.53
C VAL A 758 -0.83 -21.30 -12.39
N GLN A 759 -2.02 -20.80 -12.72
CA GLN A 759 -2.95 -20.20 -11.76
C GLN A 759 -4.25 -21.02 -11.71
N LEU A 760 -4.69 -21.39 -10.51
CA LEU A 760 -5.94 -22.10 -10.26
C LEU A 760 -6.95 -21.19 -9.58
N TYR A 761 -8.09 -21.03 -10.23
CA TYR A 761 -9.25 -20.29 -9.72
C TYR A 761 -10.44 -21.20 -9.46
N THR A 762 -11.31 -20.78 -8.55
CA THR A 762 -12.61 -21.41 -8.30
C THR A 762 -13.76 -20.44 -8.46
N HIS A 763 -14.93 -20.96 -8.84
CA HIS A 763 -16.21 -20.23 -8.85
C HIS A 763 -17.32 -21.17 -8.40
N GLN A 764 -18.12 -20.78 -7.41
CA GLN A 764 -19.29 -21.54 -7.01
C GLN A 764 -20.49 -21.15 -7.88
N ARG A 765 -21.07 -22.12 -8.60
CA ARG A 765 -22.11 -21.85 -9.61
C ARG A 765 -23.43 -21.35 -9.02
N VAL A 766 -23.79 -21.87 -7.85
CA VAL A 766 -25.05 -21.56 -7.17
C VAL A 766 -24.76 -21.40 -5.69
N SER A 767 -25.16 -20.27 -5.16
CA SER A 767 -25.17 -19.94 -3.74
C SER A 767 -26.29 -18.94 -3.51
N ARG A 768 -26.77 -18.88 -2.26
CA ARG A 768 -27.60 -17.77 -1.79
C ARG A 768 -26.84 -16.44 -1.89
N ASP A 769 -25.56 -16.51 -1.57
CA ASP A 769 -24.65 -15.39 -1.53
C ASP A 769 -24.12 -15.05 -2.92
N LYS A 770 -23.86 -13.77 -3.18
CA LYS A 770 -23.14 -13.36 -4.40
C LYS A 770 -21.72 -13.94 -4.36
N GLN A 771 -21.38 -14.76 -5.34
CA GLN A 771 -20.11 -15.44 -5.47
C GLN A 771 -19.16 -14.70 -6.42
N PRO A 772 -17.84 -14.73 -6.18
CA PRO A 772 -16.88 -14.16 -7.11
C PRO A 772 -16.92 -14.90 -8.45
N LEU A 773 -16.72 -14.19 -9.55
CA LEU A 773 -16.58 -14.73 -10.91
C LEU A 773 -15.40 -15.71 -11.00
N LYS A 774 -14.32 -15.39 -10.29
CA LYS A 774 -13.13 -16.22 -10.10
C LYS A 774 -12.47 -15.84 -8.77
N GLN A 775 -11.92 -16.83 -8.06
CA GLN A 775 -11.11 -16.59 -6.87
C GLN A 775 -9.87 -17.47 -6.94
N LEU A 776 -8.67 -16.88 -6.84
CA LEU A 776 -7.40 -17.59 -6.83
C LEU A 776 -7.31 -18.47 -5.58
N LYS A 777 -6.95 -19.74 -5.76
CA LYS A 777 -6.80 -20.70 -4.65
C LYS A 777 -5.44 -21.37 -4.60
N ALA A 778 -4.72 -21.39 -5.72
CA ALA A 778 -3.36 -21.89 -5.81
C ALA A 778 -2.66 -21.33 -7.04
N PHE A 779 -1.33 -21.23 -6.98
CA PHE A 779 -0.51 -20.99 -8.14
C PHE A 779 0.83 -21.74 -8.02
N ALA A 780 1.52 -21.91 -9.14
CA ALA A 780 2.88 -22.42 -9.17
C ALA A 780 3.65 -21.83 -10.34
N ARG A 781 4.85 -21.30 -10.08
CA ARG A 781 5.82 -20.95 -11.10
C ARG A 781 6.69 -22.16 -11.43
N VAL A 782 6.82 -22.49 -12.73
CA VAL A 782 7.57 -23.66 -13.19
C VAL A 782 8.44 -23.35 -14.40
N SER A 783 9.73 -23.69 -14.32
CA SER A 783 10.66 -23.56 -15.46
C SER A 783 10.60 -24.78 -16.37
N LEU A 784 10.52 -24.57 -17.68
CA LEU A 784 10.49 -25.63 -18.68
C LEU A 784 11.43 -25.36 -19.85
N LYS A 785 12.23 -26.36 -20.23
CA LYS A 785 13.00 -26.39 -21.48
C LYS A 785 12.06 -26.59 -22.70
N PRO A 786 12.48 -26.25 -23.92
CA PRO A 786 11.68 -26.53 -25.13
C PRO A 786 11.27 -27.99 -25.22
N GLY A 787 9.97 -28.25 -25.42
CA GLY A 787 9.39 -29.59 -25.49
C GLY A 787 9.22 -30.32 -24.15
N GLU A 788 9.79 -29.79 -23.06
CA GLU A 788 9.64 -30.38 -21.73
C GLU A 788 8.19 -30.28 -21.25
N THR A 789 7.73 -31.33 -20.58
CA THR A 789 6.44 -31.36 -19.88
C THR A 789 6.67 -31.61 -18.40
N LYS A 790 6.08 -30.77 -17.54
CA LYS A 790 6.03 -30.98 -16.09
C LYS A 790 4.59 -31.10 -15.63
N THR A 791 4.35 -32.02 -14.70
CA THR A 791 3.07 -32.09 -14.00
C THR A 791 3.10 -31.12 -12.82
N VAL A 792 2.22 -30.11 -12.88
CA VAL A 792 2.08 -29.08 -11.85
C VAL A 792 0.98 -29.48 -10.90
N ARG A 793 1.27 -29.45 -9.59
CA ARG A 793 0.32 -29.78 -8.51
C ARG A 793 -0.16 -28.50 -7.85
N LEU A 794 -1.48 -28.32 -7.78
CA LEU A 794 -2.15 -27.15 -7.24
C LEU A 794 -3.03 -27.58 -6.07
N LYS A 795 -2.60 -27.27 -4.85
CA LYS A 795 -3.25 -27.71 -3.61
C LYS A 795 -4.52 -26.89 -3.37
N VAL A 796 -5.66 -27.56 -3.30
CA VAL A 796 -6.96 -26.96 -2.95
C VAL A 796 -7.81 -28.01 -2.24
N ARG A 797 -8.19 -27.70 -1.00
CA ARG A 797 -9.03 -28.50 -0.11
C ARG A 797 -10.45 -27.91 -0.05
N PRO A 798 -11.47 -28.70 0.32
CA PRO A 798 -12.82 -28.18 0.52
C PRO A 798 -12.87 -26.98 1.48
N SER A 799 -12.07 -27.01 2.56
CA SER A 799 -11.97 -25.89 3.52
C SER A 799 -11.50 -24.58 2.89
N ASP A 800 -10.72 -24.65 1.81
CA ASP A 800 -10.19 -23.46 1.13
C ASP A 800 -11.29 -22.78 0.28
N LEU A 801 -12.46 -23.42 0.10
CA LEU A 801 -13.65 -22.87 -0.56
C LEU A 801 -14.60 -22.14 0.40
N ALA A 802 -14.24 -22.05 1.69
CA ALA A 802 -15.11 -21.45 2.68
C ALA A 802 -15.38 -19.97 2.37
N HIS A 803 -16.62 -19.55 2.59
CA HIS A 803 -17.02 -18.13 2.60
C HIS A 803 -17.83 -17.83 3.86
N TRP A 804 -18.10 -16.55 4.13
CA TRP A 804 -18.76 -16.12 5.35
C TRP A 804 -20.28 -16.09 5.16
N ASP A 805 -20.99 -16.94 5.91
CA ASP A 805 -22.45 -16.95 5.97
C ASP A 805 -22.95 -15.93 6.98
N VAL A 806 -23.57 -14.86 6.49
CA VAL A 806 -24.16 -13.80 7.32
C VAL A 806 -25.46 -14.21 8.03
N THR A 807 -26.08 -15.33 7.64
CA THR A 807 -27.30 -15.83 8.31
C THR A 807 -27.00 -16.47 9.66
N HIS A 808 -25.84 -17.14 9.80
CA HIS A 808 -25.38 -17.74 11.07
C HIS A 808 -24.10 -17.12 11.62
N SER A 809 -23.48 -16.17 10.92
CA SER A 809 -22.21 -15.53 11.30
C SER A 809 -21.08 -16.54 11.51
N LYS A 810 -20.85 -17.40 10.51
CA LYS A 810 -19.78 -18.40 10.52
C LYS A 810 -19.20 -18.65 9.12
N TRP A 811 -18.01 -19.23 9.08
CA TRP A 811 -17.44 -19.78 7.85
C TRP A 811 -18.18 -21.06 7.43
N VAL A 812 -18.56 -21.13 6.16
CA VAL A 812 -19.28 -22.25 5.55
C VAL A 812 -18.58 -22.73 4.30
N VAL A 813 -18.53 -24.04 4.11
CA VAL A 813 -18.35 -24.67 2.79
C VAL A 813 -19.70 -25.21 2.37
N GLU A 814 -20.23 -24.74 1.23
CA GLU A 814 -21.55 -25.16 0.77
C GLU A 814 -21.49 -26.49 0.00
N THR A 815 -22.57 -27.28 0.10
CA THR A 815 -22.82 -28.36 -0.85
C THR A 815 -23.17 -27.74 -2.19
N GLY A 816 -22.37 -28.01 -3.22
CA GLY A 816 -22.58 -27.42 -4.52
C GLY A 816 -21.59 -27.86 -5.59
N THR A 817 -21.82 -27.36 -6.80
CA THR A 817 -20.89 -27.50 -7.92
C THR A 817 -20.00 -26.28 -8.01
N TYR A 818 -18.70 -26.51 -7.96
CA TYR A 818 -17.67 -25.49 -8.15
C TYR A 818 -16.99 -25.71 -9.50
N ASP A 819 -16.84 -24.63 -10.27
CA ASP A 819 -15.94 -24.61 -11.41
C ASP A 819 -14.51 -24.45 -10.91
N VAL A 820 -13.63 -25.35 -11.34
CA VAL A 820 -12.19 -25.26 -11.15
C VAL A 820 -11.57 -24.89 -12.49
N MET A 821 -10.84 -23.79 -12.51
CA MET A 821 -10.34 -23.14 -13.72
C MET A 821 -8.84 -22.99 -13.59
N VAL A 822 -8.08 -23.58 -14.50
CA VAL A 822 -6.62 -23.45 -14.53
C VAL A 822 -6.19 -22.71 -15.78
N GLY A 823 -5.37 -21.69 -15.62
CA GLY A 823 -5.00 -20.77 -16.68
C GLY A 823 -3.65 -20.09 -16.46
N ALA A 824 -3.25 -19.33 -17.48
CA ALA A 824 -2.06 -18.48 -17.41
C ALA A 824 -2.37 -17.06 -16.91
N SER A 825 -3.65 -16.71 -16.78
CA SER A 825 -4.15 -15.49 -16.15
C SER A 825 -5.64 -15.67 -15.83
N SER A 826 -6.26 -14.69 -15.19
CA SER A 826 -7.70 -14.73 -14.88
C SER A 826 -8.57 -14.67 -16.14
N ALA A 827 -8.04 -14.26 -17.30
CA ALA A 827 -8.76 -14.26 -18.58
C ALA A 827 -8.39 -15.43 -19.50
N ASP A 828 -7.17 -15.96 -19.42
CA ASP A 828 -6.67 -17.07 -20.25
C ASP A 828 -6.79 -18.40 -19.49
N ILE A 829 -8.02 -18.91 -19.38
CA ILE A 829 -8.33 -20.21 -18.77
C ILE A 829 -8.18 -21.32 -19.81
N ARG A 830 -7.23 -22.23 -19.58
CA ARG A 830 -6.82 -23.27 -20.54
C ARG A 830 -7.36 -24.66 -20.20
N ALA A 831 -7.69 -24.92 -18.93
CA ALA A 831 -8.31 -26.16 -18.50
C ALA A 831 -9.40 -25.91 -17.45
N ARG A 832 -10.44 -26.75 -17.45
CA ARG A 832 -11.59 -26.64 -16.55
C ARG A 832 -12.01 -28.01 -16.03
N ALA A 833 -12.52 -28.05 -14.81
CA ALA A 833 -13.22 -29.19 -14.24
C ALA A 833 -14.40 -28.71 -13.40
N ALA A 834 -15.38 -29.59 -13.19
CA ALA A 834 -16.43 -29.39 -12.20
C ALA A 834 -16.10 -30.20 -10.95
N TRP A 835 -16.24 -29.59 -9.78
CA TRP A 835 -16.04 -30.22 -8.49
C TRP A 835 -17.35 -30.26 -7.72
N GLN A 836 -17.87 -31.46 -7.48
CA GLN A 836 -18.95 -31.67 -6.53
C GLN A 836 -18.37 -31.66 -5.11
N VAL A 837 -18.72 -30.64 -4.34
CA VAL A 837 -18.28 -30.48 -2.96
C VAL A 837 -19.44 -30.81 -2.04
N LYS A 838 -19.17 -31.62 -1.02
CA LYS A 838 -20.11 -31.90 0.06
C LYS A 838 -19.76 -31.01 1.23
N GLY A 839 -20.67 -30.14 1.59
CA GLY A 839 -20.59 -29.22 2.72
C GLY A 839 -21.92 -29.12 3.42
N GLU A 840 -22.28 -27.95 3.91
CA GLU A 840 -23.62 -27.66 4.44
C GLU A 840 -24.46 -26.87 3.42
N THR A 841 -25.73 -26.66 3.69
CA THR A 841 -26.58 -25.75 2.90
C THR A 841 -26.93 -24.59 3.81
N ILE A 842 -26.69 -23.36 3.35
CA ILE A 842 -27.11 -22.18 4.10
C ILE A 842 -28.65 -22.22 4.17
N PRO A 843 -29.26 -22.34 5.37
CA PRO A 843 -30.71 -22.40 5.47
C PRO A 843 -31.31 -21.01 5.25
N SER A 844 -32.61 -20.98 4.93
CA SER A 844 -33.35 -19.71 4.88
C SER A 844 -33.26 -18.98 6.21
N ARG A 845 -33.20 -17.65 6.12
CA ARG A 845 -32.98 -16.78 7.28
C ARG A 845 -34.17 -16.85 8.24
N ASP A 846 -33.86 -17.03 9.51
CA ASP A 846 -34.82 -17.04 10.61
C ASP A 846 -34.73 -15.72 11.38
N LEU A 847 -35.56 -14.76 10.99
CA LEU A 847 -35.61 -13.45 11.64
C LEU A 847 -36.38 -13.45 12.96
N SER A 848 -36.93 -14.58 13.43
CA SER A 848 -37.50 -14.66 14.78
C SER A 848 -36.42 -14.59 15.87
N LYS A 849 -35.18 -14.90 15.50
CA LYS A 849 -33.99 -14.74 16.34
C LYS A 849 -33.46 -13.32 16.25
N VAL A 850 -32.84 -12.88 17.34
CA VAL A 850 -32.10 -11.61 17.36
C VAL A 850 -31.03 -11.64 16.29
N THR A 851 -31.12 -10.71 15.34
CA THR A 851 -30.27 -10.59 14.17
C THR A 851 -29.51 -9.27 14.24
N ARG A 852 -28.19 -9.31 13.99
CA ARG A 852 -27.37 -8.11 13.82
C ARG A 852 -27.77 -7.40 12.53
N ALA A 853 -27.97 -6.08 12.60
CA ALA A 853 -28.41 -5.31 11.43
C ALA A 853 -27.36 -5.28 10.32
N GLU A 854 -26.06 -5.34 10.68
CA GLU A 854 -24.92 -5.42 9.74
C GLU A 854 -24.90 -6.70 8.89
N ASN A 855 -25.63 -7.75 9.30
CA ASN A 855 -25.69 -9.04 8.60
C ASN A 855 -26.70 -9.03 7.43
N PHE A 856 -26.84 -7.89 6.76
CA PHE A 856 -27.70 -7.72 5.58
C PHE A 856 -27.13 -8.40 4.34
N ASP A 857 -28.00 -8.70 3.38
CA ASP A 857 -27.65 -9.25 2.08
C ASP A 857 -27.36 -8.13 1.06
N ASP A 858 -28.11 -7.03 1.11
CA ASP A 858 -27.97 -5.83 0.28
C ASP A 858 -28.50 -4.59 1.02
N TYR A 859 -28.20 -3.39 0.52
CA TYR A 859 -28.55 -2.12 1.18
C TYR A 859 -28.59 -0.92 0.23
N SER A 860 -29.16 0.20 0.67
CA SER A 860 -29.00 1.52 0.02
C SER A 860 -29.14 2.63 1.05
N GLY A 861 -28.27 3.65 0.98
CA GLY A 861 -28.30 4.78 1.92
C GLY A 861 -28.01 4.37 3.37
N ILE A 862 -27.24 3.30 3.57
CA ILE A 862 -26.84 2.81 4.89
C ILE A 862 -25.35 3.04 5.05
N GLU A 863 -24.96 3.52 6.23
CA GLU A 863 -23.59 3.60 6.71
C GLU A 863 -23.36 2.52 7.78
N LEU A 864 -22.23 1.82 7.73
CA LEU A 864 -21.77 0.97 8.83
C LEU A 864 -21.08 1.83 9.90
N VAL A 865 -21.57 1.75 11.14
CA VAL A 865 -21.11 2.59 12.25
C VAL A 865 -20.78 1.76 13.49
N ASP A 866 -20.06 2.35 14.43
CA ASP A 866 -19.73 1.72 15.69
C ASP A 866 -20.97 1.66 16.59
N GLU A 867 -21.23 0.50 17.18
CA GLU A 867 -22.34 0.35 18.12
C GLU A 867 -22.01 0.95 19.49
N SER A 868 -20.76 0.83 19.90
CA SER A 868 -20.21 1.47 21.09
C SER A 868 -18.76 1.86 20.83
N LYS A 869 -18.17 2.64 21.73
CA LYS A 869 -16.73 2.96 21.63
C LYS A 869 -15.81 1.77 21.86
N VAL A 870 -16.30 0.69 22.48
CA VAL A 870 -15.51 -0.48 22.84
C VAL A 870 -15.63 -1.58 21.79
N SER A 871 -16.85 -1.94 21.41
CA SER A 871 -17.09 -3.07 20.49
C SER A 871 -18.44 -2.99 19.78
N GLY A 872 -18.60 -3.86 18.78
CA GLY A 872 -19.82 -4.00 17.98
C GLY A 872 -19.95 -2.99 16.84
N THR A 873 -20.75 -3.35 15.85
CA THR A 873 -21.09 -2.55 14.67
C THR A 873 -22.61 -2.45 14.56
N ALA A 874 -23.12 -1.26 14.30
CA ALA A 874 -24.50 -1.00 13.96
C ALA A 874 -24.60 -0.45 12.53
N VAL A 875 -25.81 -0.18 12.09
CA VAL A 875 -26.06 0.51 10.82
C VAL A 875 -26.75 1.84 11.09
N ALA A 876 -26.46 2.86 10.28
CA ALA A 876 -27.11 4.16 10.33
C ALA A 876 -27.73 4.50 8.97
N ALA A 877 -28.94 5.04 8.97
CA ALA A 877 -29.56 5.56 7.75
C ALA A 877 -28.98 6.94 7.41
N SER A 878 -28.40 7.11 6.22
CA SER A 878 -27.87 8.41 5.78
C SER A 878 -28.95 9.38 5.30
N ALA A 879 -30.13 8.86 4.94
CA ALA A 879 -31.31 9.65 4.56
C ALA A 879 -32.59 8.85 4.77
N ASP A 880 -33.75 9.54 4.72
CA ASP A 880 -35.05 8.89 4.73
C ASP A 880 -35.21 7.92 3.55
N GLY A 881 -35.74 6.73 3.84
CA GLY A 881 -35.92 5.69 2.83
C GLY A 881 -34.67 4.85 2.58
N ALA A 882 -33.60 5.06 3.35
CA ALA A 882 -32.49 4.11 3.43
C ALA A 882 -33.00 2.72 3.83
N TRP A 883 -32.42 1.67 3.27
CA TRP A 883 -32.94 0.32 3.47
C TRP A 883 -31.87 -0.75 3.56
N LEU A 884 -32.22 -1.82 4.27
CA LEU A 884 -31.50 -3.07 4.39
C LEU A 884 -32.34 -4.19 3.80
N LYS A 885 -31.72 -5.10 3.07
CA LYS A 885 -32.34 -6.31 2.54
C LYS A 885 -31.88 -7.53 3.32
N PHE A 886 -32.83 -8.33 3.75
CA PHE A 886 -32.66 -9.67 4.30
C PHE A 886 -33.34 -10.65 3.34
N ALA A 887 -32.54 -11.22 2.43
CA ALA A 887 -33.02 -12.13 1.39
C ALA A 887 -33.56 -13.42 2.02
N ASP A 888 -34.31 -14.22 1.24
CA ASP A 888 -34.61 -15.64 1.53
C ASP A 888 -34.97 -15.89 3.01
N THR A 889 -35.95 -15.12 3.50
CA THR A 889 -36.37 -15.13 4.91
C THR A 889 -37.65 -15.95 5.08
N ARG A 890 -37.71 -16.74 6.16
CA ARG A 890 -38.88 -17.53 6.55
C ARG A 890 -39.56 -16.93 7.78
N LEU A 891 -40.76 -16.38 7.59
CA LEU A 891 -41.56 -15.72 8.65
C LEU A 891 -42.57 -16.65 9.35
N GLY A 892 -42.43 -17.97 9.23
CA GLY A 892 -43.32 -18.94 9.87
C GLY A 892 -44.81 -18.82 9.47
N SER A 893 -45.73 -19.12 10.39
CA SER A 893 -47.19 -18.97 10.23
C SER A 893 -47.67 -17.51 10.28
N GLY A 894 -46.75 -16.57 10.50
CA GLY A 894 -47.01 -15.14 10.64
C GLY A 894 -46.22 -14.57 11.81
N ALA A 895 -45.27 -13.68 11.52
CA ALA A 895 -44.68 -12.80 12.52
C ALA A 895 -45.73 -11.74 12.93
N SER A 896 -45.79 -11.46 14.22
CA SER A 896 -46.76 -10.59 14.87
C SER A 896 -46.14 -9.32 15.45
N SER A 897 -44.81 -9.28 15.60
CA SER A 897 -44.12 -8.12 16.17
C SER A 897 -42.73 -7.91 15.56
N LEU A 898 -42.32 -6.64 15.44
CA LEU A 898 -40.92 -6.23 15.30
C LEU A 898 -40.41 -5.84 16.68
N THR A 899 -39.23 -6.33 17.06
CA THR A 899 -38.43 -5.77 18.16
C THR A 899 -37.12 -5.26 17.60
N ALA A 900 -36.81 -3.98 17.78
CA ALA A 900 -35.63 -3.32 17.24
C ALA A 900 -34.86 -2.59 18.35
N ARG A 901 -33.53 -2.67 18.33
CA ARG A 901 -32.65 -1.95 19.25
C ARG A 901 -32.05 -0.75 18.51
N LEU A 902 -32.52 0.45 18.87
CA LEU A 902 -32.34 1.69 18.12
C LEU A 902 -31.62 2.78 18.92
N ALA A 903 -30.89 3.64 18.23
CA ALA A 903 -30.24 4.83 18.77
C ALA A 903 -30.24 5.97 17.72
N GLY A 904 -29.72 7.14 18.07
CA GLY A 904 -29.61 8.28 17.16
C GLY A 904 -30.90 9.10 17.04
N ALA A 905 -31.21 9.58 15.83
CA ALA A 905 -32.32 10.49 15.58
C ALA A 905 -33.69 9.82 15.77
N SER A 906 -34.70 10.62 16.12
CA SER A 906 -36.09 10.19 16.11
C SER A 906 -36.53 9.84 14.68
N GLY A 907 -37.36 8.82 14.52
CA GLY A 907 -37.83 8.40 13.20
C GLY A 907 -38.57 7.08 13.23
N THR A 908 -38.58 6.38 12.10
CA THR A 908 -39.24 5.08 11.97
C THR A 908 -38.32 3.99 11.44
N VAL A 909 -38.70 2.75 11.77
CA VAL A 909 -38.22 1.54 11.10
C VAL A 909 -39.44 0.79 10.57
N GLU A 910 -39.56 0.73 9.25
CA GLU A 910 -40.62 0.02 8.56
C GLU A 910 -40.16 -1.39 8.19
N VAL A 911 -41.03 -2.39 8.39
CA VAL A 911 -40.84 -3.75 7.86
C VAL A 911 -41.64 -3.87 6.57
N ARG A 912 -40.95 -4.11 5.47
CA ARG A 912 -41.54 -4.26 4.13
C ARG A 912 -41.19 -5.60 3.50
N LEU A 913 -42.10 -6.11 2.68
CA LEU A 913 -41.96 -7.41 2.03
C LEU A 913 -41.74 -7.26 0.52
N GLY A 914 -40.78 -8.02 -0.02
CA GLY A 914 -40.50 -8.13 -1.45
C GLY A 914 -39.65 -7.00 -2.05
N SER A 915 -39.86 -5.74 -1.63
CA SER A 915 -39.03 -4.60 -2.03
C SER A 915 -39.06 -3.48 -0.98
N PRO A 916 -38.17 -2.47 -1.07
CA PRO A 916 -38.20 -1.29 -0.19
C PRO A 916 -39.49 -0.45 -0.30
N THR A 917 -40.28 -0.64 -1.36
CA THR A 917 -41.59 0.01 -1.55
C THR A 917 -42.74 -1.00 -1.53
N GLY A 918 -42.45 -2.25 -1.18
CA GLY A 918 -43.41 -3.35 -1.17
C GLY A 918 -44.39 -3.27 -0.01
N THR A 919 -45.08 -4.38 0.24
CA THR A 919 -46.13 -4.47 1.28
C THR A 919 -45.55 -4.07 2.64
N LEU A 920 -45.99 -2.93 3.17
CA LEU A 920 -45.72 -2.51 4.53
C LEU A 920 -46.48 -3.43 5.49
N VAL A 921 -45.76 -4.06 6.41
CA VAL A 921 -46.35 -4.95 7.39
C VAL A 921 -46.20 -4.49 8.82
N GLY A 922 -45.41 -3.46 9.09
CA GLY A 922 -45.41 -2.76 10.37
C GLY A 922 -44.42 -1.60 10.39
N THR A 923 -44.61 -0.70 11.34
CA THR A 923 -43.79 0.50 11.52
C THR A 923 -43.51 0.66 13.00
N ALA A 924 -42.23 0.63 13.38
CA ALA A 924 -41.78 1.03 14.69
C ALA A 924 -41.50 2.54 14.70
N HIS A 925 -42.03 3.25 15.70
CA HIS A 925 -41.76 4.65 15.94
C HIS A 925 -40.72 4.76 17.06
N PHE A 926 -39.70 5.57 16.84
CA PHE A 926 -38.59 5.78 17.76
C PHE A 926 -38.44 7.28 18.04
N ASP A 927 -38.44 7.66 19.32
CA ASP A 927 -38.42 9.06 19.74
C ASP A 927 -37.01 9.67 19.72
N GLY A 928 -35.99 8.87 19.38
CA GLY A 928 -34.59 9.30 19.38
C GLY A 928 -33.93 9.12 20.75
N THR A 929 -32.61 9.18 20.77
CA THR A 929 -31.79 9.08 21.99
C THR A 929 -30.80 10.23 22.05
N SER A 930 -30.40 10.61 23.26
CA SER A 930 -29.48 11.73 23.48
C SER A 930 -28.05 11.47 23.01
N SER A 931 -27.71 10.21 22.73
CA SER A 931 -26.38 9.77 22.30
C SER A 931 -26.50 8.66 21.26
N PRO A 932 -25.64 8.65 20.22
CA PRO A 932 -25.59 7.56 19.24
C PRO A 932 -25.21 6.20 19.83
N TYR A 933 -24.76 6.16 21.09
CA TYR A 933 -24.36 4.94 21.81
C TYR A 933 -25.37 4.48 22.87
N THR A 934 -26.44 5.25 23.10
CA THR A 934 -27.51 4.86 24.03
C THR A 934 -28.61 4.20 23.23
N TYR A 935 -28.71 2.88 23.33
CA TYR A 935 -29.70 2.12 22.57
C TYR A 935 -30.91 1.79 23.43
N GLU A 936 -32.10 1.97 22.85
CA GLU A 936 -33.38 1.59 23.42
C GLU A 936 -34.03 0.47 22.59
N THR A 937 -34.87 -0.34 23.23
CA THR A 937 -35.63 -1.37 22.55
C THR A 937 -37.04 -0.87 22.25
N VAL A 938 -37.39 -0.86 20.98
CA VAL A 938 -38.71 -0.49 20.48
C VAL A 938 -39.40 -1.73 19.92
N THR A 939 -40.69 -1.88 20.25
CA THR A 939 -41.53 -2.96 19.72
C THR A 939 -42.71 -2.37 18.95
N ALA A 940 -43.06 -3.00 17.83
CA ALA A 940 -44.22 -2.61 17.02
C ALA A 940 -44.99 -3.83 16.51
N PRO A 941 -46.33 -3.76 16.40
CA PRO A 941 -47.11 -4.86 15.86
C PRO A 941 -46.87 -5.02 14.35
N LEU A 942 -46.91 -6.27 13.88
CA LEU A 942 -46.92 -6.63 12.47
C LEU A 942 -48.32 -7.11 12.06
N THR A 943 -48.72 -6.76 10.84
CA THR A 943 -49.96 -7.26 10.23
C THR A 943 -49.85 -8.74 9.88
N ALA A 944 -50.99 -9.43 9.75
CA ALA A 944 -51.05 -10.84 9.34
C ALA A 944 -50.48 -11.15 7.94
N ALA A 945 -50.08 -10.11 7.18
CA ALA A 945 -49.36 -10.26 5.91
C ALA A 945 -47.88 -10.64 6.09
N ALA A 946 -47.31 -10.48 7.29
CA ALA A 946 -45.93 -10.84 7.63
C ALA A 946 -45.70 -12.35 7.76
N LYS A 947 -45.94 -13.11 6.69
CA LYS A 947 -45.88 -14.59 6.69
C LYS A 947 -45.26 -15.16 5.42
N GLY A 948 -44.87 -16.43 5.50
CA GLY A 948 -44.34 -17.18 4.37
C GLY A 948 -42.86 -16.92 4.09
N HIS A 949 -42.44 -17.23 2.86
CA HIS A 949 -41.04 -17.21 2.43
C HIS A 949 -40.83 -16.11 1.38
N ARG A 950 -40.02 -15.10 1.71
CA ARG A 950 -39.79 -13.91 0.86
C ARG A 950 -38.62 -13.07 1.37
N ASP A 951 -38.19 -12.11 0.57
CA ASP A 951 -37.25 -11.09 1.00
C ASP A 951 -37.94 -10.09 1.95
N VAL A 952 -37.24 -9.73 3.02
CA VAL A 952 -37.66 -8.72 4.01
C VAL A 952 -36.76 -7.51 3.89
N TYR A 953 -37.36 -6.33 3.94
CA TYR A 953 -36.65 -5.05 3.95
C TYR A 953 -36.94 -4.33 5.25
N LEU A 954 -35.90 -3.74 5.83
CA LEU A 954 -36.05 -2.71 6.85
C LEU A 954 -35.82 -1.36 6.16
N VAL A 955 -36.77 -0.45 6.24
CA VAL A 955 -36.64 0.92 5.70
C VAL A 955 -36.63 1.90 6.86
N LEU A 956 -35.61 2.75 6.90
CA LEU A 956 -35.28 3.58 8.05
C LEU A 956 -35.42 5.08 7.70
N SER A 957 -35.84 5.88 8.68
CA SER A 957 -35.68 7.34 8.64
C SER A 957 -34.21 7.74 8.79
N GLY A 958 -33.83 8.88 8.21
CA GLY A 958 -32.47 9.41 8.27
C GLY A 958 -32.02 9.65 9.71
N GLY A 959 -30.76 9.28 10.01
CA GLY A 959 -30.15 9.41 11.33
C GLY A 959 -30.52 8.34 12.35
N VAL A 960 -31.47 7.43 12.04
CA VAL A 960 -31.78 6.27 12.90
C VAL A 960 -30.63 5.26 12.81
N ARG A 961 -30.11 4.86 13.98
CA ARG A 961 -29.15 3.75 14.12
C ARG A 961 -29.87 2.49 14.56
N LEU A 962 -29.54 1.35 13.96
CA LEU A 962 -30.08 0.04 14.29
C LEU A 962 -28.93 -0.94 14.60
N SER A 963 -28.92 -1.49 15.80
CA SER A 963 -27.93 -2.51 16.22
C SER A 963 -28.42 -3.92 15.93
N THR A 964 -29.59 -4.26 16.47
CA THR A 964 -30.20 -5.60 16.33
C THR A 964 -31.70 -5.52 16.16
N PHE A 965 -32.30 -6.54 15.55
CA PHE A 965 -33.75 -6.69 15.49
C PHE A 965 -34.19 -8.16 15.47
N SER A 966 -35.48 -8.40 15.70
CA SER A 966 -36.15 -9.68 15.47
C SER A 966 -37.61 -9.47 15.08
N LEU A 967 -38.18 -10.44 14.36
CA LEU A 967 -39.57 -10.51 13.92
C LEU A 967 -40.26 -11.70 14.60
N GLY A 968 -40.93 -11.45 15.73
CA GLY A 968 -41.50 -12.46 16.63
C GLY A 968 -42.93 -12.84 16.34
#